data_AF-V9KKF1-F1
#
_entry.id   AF-V9KKF1-F1
#
_cell.length_a   1.000
_cell.length_b   1.000
_cell.length_c   1.000
_cell.angle_alpha   90.00
_cell.angle_beta   90.00
_cell.angle_gamma   90.00
#
_symmetry.space_group_name_H-M   'P 1'
#
loop_
_entity.id
_entity.type
_entity.pdbx_description
1 polymer ?
#
loop_
_entity_poly.entity_id
_entity_poly.type
_entity_poly.pdbx_seq_one_letter_code
_entity_poly.pdbx_strand_id
1 'polypeptide(L)'
;RGKSLTGIDSIMADLSSDSDSIRRKYSSRRRSPKVTSVVGAQGRHKTQSGVCFTEKINTLASTLQDTSQNLRNVDQMLGDYRDLTSEQMKAVSKLRDNLEQSVDQLRNQRLHRSSHSTLQTSDLQSDSPTEGQCSSTSHPKDHAAHLNIRDRKYRSSVRFIDQPKPSNNIHIVHQSLRDLSSDQLRLGDNLEQEIEQRVKTDAETRKTLNHLSERLREVPRHEMASTRVERRLQEIEKGMRIERNLAEHHKEQLGHISVHLREVLKKRNAKDNEIEEIKKDKHLRLESEKCKIEKELERTRRRLDQSEGSREALLCQIDGLRSQLLKTEEDRADLQHRVLQQSSQRNSYAEKVDERPMLRAVDRSEREKRELEKQIVELTAELRRNAAMSEAEDIKRSVDRKDREQSELAAHVEVLTSDIEKREGQQLRMLERLKEIQNRYEDGMKDRKSIDQQVADLNRQLKESNMEAGKYQNQLKEVELLRLECEKKKDELKLRAQESIRQWKVKCKKLEHNLEKQKEAGSQAMERNSRVCKEKELLQGQHAAAMYQLEILRKELNDVILKRVQQEEDLHRKDVVLQELKAQQMDLSRELQDVRGFSSKLEADLHKQDALYTQSKEENQCLEDKIIALNRQHETDHEKLVERQRTIKELSSLRAELTNRLAEEEQQRKEMGKVIADAKARQDLAQEELSSLDKQLKLERDVHQRELADVKFEVQTLKTKHEKYVQEMIRIFHDER
;
A
#
# COMPACT_ATOMS: atom_id res chain seq x y z
N ARG A 1 7.74 -62.22 1.54
CA ARG A 1 8.43 -62.93 0.43
C ARG A 1 8.87 -61.85 -0.56
N GLY A 2 10.13 -61.70 -0.99
CA GLY A 2 11.36 -62.42 -0.64
C GLY A 2 12.21 -62.72 -1.89
N LYS A 3 13.51 -62.40 -1.85
CA LYS A 3 14.51 -62.38 -2.95
C LYS A 3 14.36 -61.18 -3.91
N SER A 4 15.36 -60.40 -4.35
CA SER A 4 16.86 -60.39 -4.34
C SER A 4 17.57 -60.80 -5.64
N LEU A 5 18.10 -59.80 -6.36
CA LEU A 5 19.22 -59.74 -7.33
C LEU A 5 19.60 -58.24 -7.36
N THR A 6 20.81 -57.68 -7.19
CA THR A 6 22.20 -57.95 -7.68
C THR A 6 22.37 -57.80 -9.20
N GLY A 7 23.11 -56.81 -9.73
CA GLY A 7 23.72 -55.63 -9.09
C GLY A 7 24.74 -54.88 -9.98
N ILE A 8 25.32 -53.80 -9.42
CA ILE A 8 26.66 -53.22 -9.70
C ILE A 8 26.92 -52.58 -11.08
N ASP A 9 26.86 -51.24 -11.16
CA ASP A 9 28.02 -50.31 -11.27
C ASP A 9 27.52 -48.86 -10.96
N SER A 10 28.17 -47.99 -10.16
CA SER A 10 29.43 -47.22 -10.34
C SER A 10 29.28 -46.07 -11.37
N ILE A 11 29.59 -44.77 -11.13
CA ILE A 11 30.39 -44.04 -10.11
C ILE A 11 29.83 -42.60 -9.87
N MET A 12 30.06 -42.00 -8.65
CA MET A 12 29.91 -40.57 -8.21
C MET A 12 28.47 -39.96 -8.17
N ALA A 13 27.98 -39.30 -7.10
CA ALA A 13 28.48 -38.29 -6.11
C ALA A 13 28.23 -36.83 -6.58
N ASP A 14 27.72 -35.86 -5.79
CA ASP A 14 27.21 -35.80 -4.39
C ASP A 14 26.07 -34.73 -4.31
N LEU A 15 24.92 -34.95 -3.64
CA LEU A 15 24.61 -34.73 -2.21
C LEU A 15 24.77 -33.29 -1.64
N SER A 16 23.67 -32.51 -1.64
CA SER A 16 23.06 -31.81 -0.47
C SER A 16 21.82 -31.04 -0.96
N SER A 17 20.59 -31.11 -0.42
CA SER A 17 20.06 -31.53 0.88
C SER A 17 20.43 -30.62 2.05
N ASP A 18 19.47 -29.79 2.47
CA ASP A 18 19.39 -29.24 3.82
C ASP A 18 17.92 -28.95 4.17
N SER A 19 17.56 -28.99 5.46
CA SER A 19 16.17 -28.75 5.92
C SER A 19 16.13 -28.32 7.39
N ASP A 20 15.61 -27.12 7.64
CA ASP A 20 15.57 -26.49 8.96
C ASP A 20 14.73 -27.25 10.00
N SER A 21 15.35 -27.67 11.12
CA SER A 21 14.66 -27.70 12.43
C SER A 21 15.60 -27.93 13.63
N ILE A 22 15.88 -26.86 14.41
CA ILE A 22 16.42 -27.01 15.79
C ILE A 22 15.59 -26.18 16.78
N ARG A 23 15.27 -26.80 17.93
CA ARG A 23 14.47 -26.23 19.01
C ARG A 23 15.33 -25.57 20.11
N ARG A 24 14.72 -24.60 20.80
CA ARG A 24 15.14 -24.08 22.12
C ARG A 24 15.46 -25.20 23.13
N LYS A 25 16.51 -25.01 23.93
CA LYS A 25 16.62 -25.51 25.32
C LYS A 25 17.14 -24.40 26.24
N TYR A 26 16.71 -24.43 27.50
CA TYR A 26 17.10 -23.47 28.56
C TYR A 26 18.13 -24.09 29.51
N SER A 27 19.10 -23.29 30.00
CA SER A 27 19.65 -23.28 31.39
C SER A 27 20.93 -22.42 31.47
N SER A 28 21.40 -21.91 32.62
CA SER A 28 20.73 -21.34 33.80
C SER A 28 21.80 -20.69 34.71
N ARG A 29 21.58 -19.43 35.14
CA ARG A 29 22.18 -18.72 36.30
C ARG A 29 23.60 -19.13 36.82
N ARG A 30 24.50 -18.14 37.00
CA ARG A 30 24.76 -17.49 38.32
C ARG A 30 25.83 -16.37 38.31
N ARG A 31 25.63 -15.40 39.21
CA ARG A 31 26.59 -14.54 39.95
C ARG A 31 27.68 -13.75 39.19
N SER A 32 27.51 -12.42 39.22
CA SER A 32 28.63 -11.49 39.44
C SER A 32 29.19 -11.61 40.87
N PRO A 33 30.39 -11.06 41.12
CA PRO A 33 30.47 -10.01 42.16
C PRO A 33 31.23 -8.75 41.71
N LYS A 34 31.01 -7.64 42.43
CA LYS A 34 31.88 -6.46 42.40
C LYS A 34 32.91 -6.56 43.53
N VAL A 35 34.09 -5.97 43.36
CA VAL A 35 34.93 -5.48 44.47
C VAL A 35 35.45 -4.09 44.11
N THR A 36 35.64 -3.23 45.11
CA THR A 36 36.14 -1.87 44.99
C THR A 36 37.09 -1.57 46.16
N SER A 37 38.06 -0.67 45.96
CA SER A 37 38.84 0.00 47.03
C SER A 37 39.90 -0.89 47.74
N VAL A 38 40.98 -0.43 48.40
CA VAL A 38 41.60 0.92 48.49
C VAL A 38 43.01 0.84 49.15
N VAL A 39 43.89 1.82 48.88
CA VAL A 39 45.10 2.25 49.66
C VAL A 39 46.21 1.22 50.03
N GLY A 40 47.42 1.49 49.53
CA GLY A 40 48.56 1.98 50.35
C GLY A 40 49.56 1.01 50.99
N ALA A 41 50.84 1.14 50.61
CA ALA A 41 52.01 0.79 51.41
C ALA A 41 53.23 1.65 51.01
N GLN A 42 54.18 1.88 51.91
CA GLN A 42 55.34 2.76 51.68
C GLN A 42 56.64 1.99 51.39
N GLY A 43 57.46 2.52 50.48
CA GLY A 43 58.91 2.65 50.66
C GLY A 43 59.81 1.41 50.47
N ARG A 44 60.70 1.50 49.47
CA ARG A 44 62.18 1.47 49.64
C ARG A 44 62.88 1.65 48.30
N HIS A 45 63.85 2.57 48.22
CA HIS A 45 64.82 2.59 47.12
C HIS A 45 65.91 1.52 47.36
N LYS A 46 66.15 0.65 46.38
CA LYS A 46 67.51 0.21 45.98
C LYS A 46 67.50 -0.61 44.67
N THR A 47 68.40 -0.24 43.75
CA THR A 47 69.05 -1.10 42.74
C THR A 47 68.20 -2.05 41.87
N GLN A 48 67.37 -1.51 40.96
CA GLN A 48 66.89 -2.24 39.77
C GLN A 48 66.78 -1.35 38.52
N SER A 49 67.92 -1.03 37.88
CA SER A 49 67.92 -0.24 36.62
C SER A 49 67.47 -1.08 35.41
N GLY A 50 67.88 -2.36 35.34
CA GLY A 50 67.59 -3.24 34.20
C GLY A 50 66.14 -3.70 34.08
N VAL A 51 65.48 -4.01 35.21
CA VAL A 51 64.11 -4.55 35.22
C VAL A 51 63.09 -3.53 34.71
N CYS A 52 63.20 -2.27 35.15
CA CYS A 52 62.29 -1.22 34.70
C CYS A 52 62.42 -0.91 33.19
N PHE A 53 63.59 -1.17 32.57
CA PHE A 53 63.76 -0.99 31.13
C PHE A 53 63.14 -2.15 30.33
N THR A 54 63.29 -3.39 30.78
CA THR A 54 62.62 -4.54 30.15
C THR A 54 61.10 -4.50 30.36
N GLU A 55 60.60 -4.04 31.50
CA GLU A 55 59.16 -3.78 31.70
C GLU A 55 58.61 -2.71 30.73
N LYS A 56 59.38 -1.64 30.47
CA LYS A 56 59.02 -0.60 29.48
C LYS A 56 59.06 -1.12 28.05
N ILE A 57 60.04 -1.95 27.70
CA ILE A 57 60.08 -2.64 26.40
C ILE A 57 58.89 -3.60 26.27
N ASN A 58 58.56 -4.37 27.30
CA ASN A 58 57.46 -5.33 27.26
C ASN A 58 56.08 -4.65 27.21
N THR A 59 55.91 -3.48 27.84
CA THR A 59 54.67 -2.69 27.72
C THR A 59 54.58 -1.95 26.38
N LEU A 60 55.69 -1.49 25.80
CA LEU A 60 55.73 -1.01 24.41
C LEU A 60 55.44 -2.15 23.41
N ALA A 61 56.00 -3.34 23.62
CA ALA A 61 55.73 -4.51 22.78
C ALA A 61 54.27 -4.94 22.87
N SER A 62 53.68 -5.00 24.08
CA SER A 62 52.24 -5.25 24.27
C SER A 62 51.41 -4.21 23.53
N THR A 63 51.65 -2.91 23.75
CA THR A 63 50.84 -1.85 23.10
C THR A 63 51.04 -1.77 21.57
N LEU A 64 52.21 -2.16 21.04
CA LEU A 64 52.43 -2.35 19.60
C LEU A 64 51.72 -3.60 19.06
N GLN A 65 51.65 -4.67 19.84
CA GLN A 65 50.92 -5.90 19.49
C GLN A 65 49.40 -5.67 19.55
N ASP A 66 48.91 -4.95 20.56
CA ASP A 66 47.52 -4.52 20.72
C ASP A 66 47.10 -3.58 19.59
N THR A 67 47.92 -2.60 19.21
CA THR A 67 47.62 -1.75 18.04
C THR A 67 47.67 -2.55 16.73
N SER A 68 48.62 -3.46 16.56
CA SER A 68 48.68 -4.38 15.41
C SER A 68 47.51 -5.38 15.36
N GLN A 69 46.87 -5.68 16.49
CA GLN A 69 45.66 -6.51 16.54
C GLN A 69 44.40 -5.67 16.29
N ASN A 70 44.33 -4.44 16.82
CA ASN A 70 43.25 -3.49 16.50
C ASN A 70 43.24 -3.11 15.01
N LEU A 71 44.40 -2.91 14.37
CA LEU A 71 44.49 -2.67 12.92
C LEU A 71 43.93 -3.85 12.12
N ARG A 72 44.31 -5.10 12.45
CA ARG A 72 43.76 -6.30 11.81
C ARG A 72 42.25 -6.45 12.03
N ASN A 73 41.72 -6.09 13.20
CA ASN A 73 40.28 -6.06 13.45
C ASN A 73 39.57 -4.99 12.60
N VAL A 74 40.19 -3.83 12.39
CA VAL A 74 39.67 -2.77 11.51
C VAL A 74 39.71 -3.20 10.05
N ASP A 75 40.81 -3.81 9.58
CA ASP A 75 40.91 -4.37 8.22
C ASP A 75 39.85 -5.45 7.98
N GLN A 76 39.58 -6.30 8.98
CA GLN A 76 38.52 -7.31 8.88
C GLN A 76 37.12 -6.69 8.83
N MET A 77 36.79 -5.71 9.68
CA MET A 77 35.51 -4.99 9.55
C MET A 77 35.40 -4.20 8.24
N LEU A 78 36.50 -3.68 7.70
CA LEU A 78 36.51 -3.06 6.36
C LEU A 78 36.32 -4.10 5.24
N GLY A 79 36.71 -5.35 5.46
CA GLY A 79 36.30 -6.51 4.67
C GLY A 79 34.79 -6.71 4.74
N ASP A 80 34.23 -6.88 5.94
CA ASP A 80 32.78 -7.06 6.15
C ASP A 80 31.95 -5.94 5.49
N TYR A 81 32.39 -4.68 5.57
CA TYR A 81 31.74 -3.55 4.90
C TYR A 81 31.87 -3.60 3.36
N ARG A 82 32.99 -4.08 2.81
CA ARG A 82 33.13 -4.29 1.36
C ARG A 82 32.22 -5.42 0.88
N ASP A 83 32.11 -6.50 1.64
CA ASP A 83 31.28 -7.64 1.27
C ASP A 83 29.79 -7.30 1.41
N LEU A 84 29.37 -6.60 2.47
CA LEU A 84 28.02 -6.01 2.56
C LEU A 84 27.72 -5.06 1.39
N THR A 85 28.69 -4.26 0.95
CA THR A 85 28.53 -3.37 -0.23
C THR A 85 28.45 -4.18 -1.53
N SER A 86 29.21 -5.27 -1.63
CA SER A 86 29.19 -6.23 -2.76
C SER A 86 27.85 -6.96 -2.85
N GLU A 87 27.30 -7.41 -1.72
CA GLU A 87 25.97 -8.02 -1.63
C GLU A 87 24.85 -7.02 -1.96
N GLN A 88 24.93 -5.79 -1.45
CA GLN A 88 24.01 -4.71 -1.84
C GLN A 88 24.08 -4.42 -3.34
N MET A 89 25.28 -4.39 -3.93
CA MET A 89 25.45 -4.20 -5.38
C MET A 89 24.87 -5.36 -6.19
N LYS A 90 25.09 -6.62 -5.76
CA LYS A 90 24.49 -7.82 -6.36
C LYS A 90 22.96 -7.80 -6.25
N ALA A 91 22.41 -7.36 -5.12
CA ALA A 91 20.96 -7.21 -4.92
C ALA A 91 20.37 -6.10 -5.80
N VAL A 92 21.06 -4.95 -5.94
CA VAL A 92 20.66 -3.87 -6.84
C VAL A 92 20.74 -4.30 -8.32
N SER A 93 21.71 -5.14 -8.69
CA SER A 93 21.74 -5.76 -10.04
C SER A 93 20.51 -6.62 -10.24
N LYS A 94 20.26 -7.61 -9.37
CA LYS A 94 19.06 -8.47 -9.45
C LYS A 94 17.74 -7.69 -9.52
N LEU A 95 17.64 -6.56 -8.82
CA LEU A 95 16.48 -5.68 -8.90
C LEU A 95 16.37 -4.91 -10.23
N ARG A 96 17.48 -4.55 -10.87
CA ARG A 96 17.50 -4.04 -12.25
C ARG A 96 17.11 -5.13 -13.24
N ASP A 97 17.72 -6.31 -13.15
CA ASP A 97 17.48 -7.45 -14.04
C ASP A 97 15.99 -7.85 -14.00
N ASN A 98 15.39 -7.90 -12.81
CA ASN A 98 13.95 -8.15 -12.62
C ASN A 98 13.06 -7.02 -13.17
N LEU A 99 13.50 -5.76 -13.07
CA LEU A 99 12.76 -4.60 -13.60
C LEU A 99 12.83 -4.54 -15.12
N GLU A 100 13.96 -4.88 -15.72
CA GLU A 100 14.14 -5.03 -17.17
C GLU A 100 13.27 -6.15 -17.73
N GLN A 101 13.28 -7.33 -17.10
CA GLN A 101 12.36 -8.43 -17.41
C GLN A 101 10.88 -8.01 -17.29
N SER A 102 10.51 -7.20 -16.30
CA SER A 102 9.16 -6.67 -16.14
C SER A 102 8.80 -5.65 -17.24
N VAL A 103 9.73 -4.78 -17.62
CA VAL A 103 9.56 -3.85 -18.75
C VAL A 103 9.38 -4.59 -20.07
N ASP A 104 10.12 -5.68 -20.30
CA ASP A 104 10.00 -6.50 -21.51
C ASP A 104 8.75 -7.38 -21.50
N GLN A 105 8.32 -7.89 -20.35
CA GLN A 105 6.97 -8.49 -20.22
C GLN A 105 5.88 -7.47 -20.57
N LEU A 106 6.00 -6.21 -20.12
CA LEU A 106 5.07 -5.13 -20.45
C LEU A 106 5.19 -4.62 -21.90
N ARG A 107 6.30 -4.86 -22.60
CA ARG A 107 6.45 -4.66 -24.05
C ARG A 107 5.78 -5.79 -24.81
N ASN A 108 6.06 -7.04 -24.45
CA ASN A 108 5.50 -8.24 -25.07
C ASN A 108 3.98 -8.33 -24.89
N GLN A 109 3.44 -7.98 -23.71
CA GLN A 109 1.99 -7.87 -23.50
C GLN A 109 1.34 -6.76 -24.36
N ARG A 110 2.05 -5.66 -24.66
CA ARG A 110 1.56 -4.62 -25.58
C ARG A 110 1.63 -5.08 -27.04
N LEU A 111 2.68 -5.80 -27.43
CA LEU A 111 2.80 -6.42 -28.75
C LEU A 111 1.70 -7.47 -28.99
N HIS A 112 1.45 -8.37 -28.04
CA HIS A 112 0.37 -9.36 -28.14
C HIS A 112 -1.04 -8.75 -28.07
N ARG A 113 -1.21 -7.57 -27.45
CA ARG A 113 -2.45 -6.78 -27.56
C ARG A 113 -2.62 -6.06 -28.89
N SER A 114 -1.58 -5.99 -29.74
CA SER A 114 -1.64 -5.31 -31.03
C SER A 114 -2.19 -6.16 -32.19
N SER A 115 -2.49 -7.44 -31.96
CA SER A 115 -2.90 -8.39 -33.01
C SER A 115 -4.41 -8.53 -33.23
N HIS A 116 -5.26 -7.85 -32.45
CA HIS A 116 -6.72 -8.03 -32.47
C HIS A 116 -7.54 -6.74 -32.34
N SER A 117 -7.44 -5.82 -33.31
CA SER A 117 -8.57 -4.96 -33.75
C SER A 117 -8.16 -4.00 -34.89
N THR A 118 -8.44 -4.37 -36.14
CA THR A 118 -8.30 -3.49 -37.32
C THR A 118 -9.66 -3.14 -37.91
N LEU A 119 -10.18 -1.97 -37.57
CA LEU A 119 -11.24 -1.22 -38.28
C LEU A 119 -10.88 0.27 -38.06
N GLN A 120 -10.63 1.11 -39.08
CA GLN A 120 -11.56 1.63 -40.09
C GLN A 120 -12.82 2.24 -39.43
N THR A 121 -12.98 3.57 -39.30
CA THR A 121 -13.11 4.66 -40.31
C THR A 121 -14.41 4.60 -41.12
N SER A 122 -15.05 5.78 -41.30
CA SER A 122 -16.35 6.03 -41.97
C SER A 122 -17.60 5.62 -41.17
N ASP A 123 -18.75 6.32 -41.23
CA ASP A 123 -19.05 7.73 -41.65
C ASP A 123 -20.46 8.17 -41.17
N LEU A 124 -20.86 9.42 -41.48
CA LEU A 124 -22.23 10.00 -41.48
C LEU A 124 -22.93 10.46 -40.16
N GLN A 125 -22.90 11.78 -39.97
CA GLN A 125 -24.02 12.75 -39.91
C GLN A 125 -25.24 12.68 -38.94
N SER A 126 -25.74 13.90 -38.70
CA SER A 126 -27.08 14.37 -38.29
C SER A 126 -27.58 14.28 -36.84
N ASP A 127 -27.46 15.45 -36.18
CA ASP A 127 -28.57 16.30 -35.71
C ASP A 127 -29.52 15.89 -34.56
N SER A 128 -29.76 16.92 -33.74
CA SER A 128 -30.93 17.20 -32.87
C SER A 128 -30.98 16.57 -31.46
N PRO A 129 -31.67 17.22 -30.47
CA PRO A 129 -31.51 16.90 -29.05
C PRO A 129 -32.83 16.58 -28.29
N THR A 130 -32.79 15.61 -27.38
CA THR A 130 -33.82 15.46 -26.34
C THR A 130 -33.27 14.89 -25.03
N GLU A 131 -33.97 15.17 -23.93
CA GLU A 131 -33.66 14.74 -22.56
C GLU A 131 -34.05 13.27 -22.29
N GLY A 132 -33.42 12.60 -21.32
CA GLY A 132 -33.77 11.19 -21.01
C GLY A 132 -33.02 10.51 -19.85
N GLN A 133 -33.46 10.76 -18.62
CA GLN A 133 -33.41 9.88 -17.43
C GLN A 133 -32.15 9.03 -17.04
N CYS A 134 -31.59 9.44 -15.89
CA CYS A 134 -31.33 8.60 -14.69
C CYS A 134 -30.15 7.60 -14.58
N SER A 135 -29.37 7.86 -13.50
CA SER A 135 -28.70 6.89 -12.60
C SER A 135 -27.55 6.04 -13.15
N SER A 136 -26.28 6.26 -12.80
CA SER A 136 -25.65 6.20 -11.46
C SER A 136 -25.63 4.81 -10.82
N THR A 137 -24.47 4.15 -10.87
CA THR A 137 -23.98 3.26 -9.80
C THR A 137 -22.54 3.65 -9.44
N SER A 138 -22.24 3.70 -8.15
CA SER A 138 -20.97 4.19 -7.61
C SER A 138 -19.95 3.07 -7.39
N HIS A 139 -18.67 3.40 -7.54
CA HIS A 139 -17.62 2.64 -6.85
C HIS A 139 -17.33 3.26 -5.47
N PRO A 140 -17.16 2.45 -4.42
CA PRO A 140 -16.89 2.95 -3.07
C PRO A 140 -15.48 3.50 -2.96
N LYS A 141 -15.28 4.42 -2.01
CA LYS A 141 -13.98 5.02 -1.70
C LYS A 141 -13.66 4.74 -0.23
N ASP A 142 -12.52 4.09 0.02
CA ASP A 142 -12.12 3.74 1.38
C ASP A 142 -11.84 4.99 2.22
N HIS A 143 -12.63 5.20 3.27
CA HIS A 143 -12.33 6.17 4.31
C HIS A 143 -11.78 5.44 5.54
N ALA A 144 -10.48 5.62 5.79
CA ALA A 144 -9.79 5.00 6.90
C ALA A 144 -10.37 5.46 8.24
N ALA A 145 -10.93 4.53 9.00
CA ALA A 145 -11.21 4.74 10.42
C ALA A 145 -9.89 4.74 11.19
N HIS A 146 -9.70 5.72 12.08
CA HIS A 146 -9.49 5.54 13.53
C HIS A 146 -9.26 6.93 14.17
N LEU A 147 -10.31 7.51 14.76
CA LEU A 147 -10.66 7.36 16.18
C LEU A 147 -9.68 8.06 17.13
N ASN A 148 -10.19 9.03 17.89
CA ASN A 148 -9.91 9.16 19.32
C ASN A 148 -10.99 10.02 20.00
N ILE A 149 -11.16 9.83 21.31
CA ILE A 149 -12.11 10.53 22.22
C ILE A 149 -13.58 10.10 22.03
N ARG A 150 -14.36 9.69 23.05
CA ARG A 150 -14.10 9.22 24.43
C ARG A 150 -15.38 8.56 24.99
N ASP A 151 -15.24 7.73 26.01
CA ASP A 151 -16.28 6.97 26.72
C ASP A 151 -17.72 7.52 26.80
N ARG A 152 -18.70 6.64 26.53
CA ARG A 152 -19.77 6.32 27.51
C ARG A 152 -20.42 4.97 27.19
N LYS A 153 -20.57 4.13 28.22
CA LYS A 153 -21.26 2.83 28.14
C LYS A 153 -22.73 2.98 28.51
N TYR A 154 -23.64 2.73 27.57
CA TYR A 154 -25.00 2.27 27.88
C TYR A 154 -25.39 1.15 26.91
N ARG A 155 -25.85 0.02 27.45
CA ARG A 155 -26.40 -1.10 26.68
C ARG A 155 -27.91 -1.12 26.89
N SER A 156 -28.68 -0.86 25.84
CA SER A 156 -30.13 -1.05 25.79
C SER A 156 -30.48 -2.55 25.70
N SER A 157 -30.27 -3.27 26.81
CA SER A 157 -30.68 -4.67 26.95
C SER A 157 -32.20 -4.76 27.14
N VAL A 158 -32.98 -4.69 26.06
CA VAL A 158 -34.42 -4.95 26.09
C VAL A 158 -34.67 -6.35 26.67
N ARG A 159 -35.39 -6.41 27.80
CA ARG A 159 -35.95 -7.64 28.36
C ARG A 159 -37.43 -7.42 28.58
N PHE A 160 -38.25 -8.29 28.00
CA PHE A 160 -39.65 -8.39 28.37
C PHE A 160 -39.73 -9.08 29.74
N ILE A 161 -40.53 -8.53 30.65
CA ILE A 161 -40.80 -9.08 31.98
C ILE A 161 -42.32 -9.05 32.18
N ASP A 162 -42.95 -10.20 32.03
CA ASP A 162 -44.38 -10.38 32.30
C ASP A 162 -44.62 -10.71 33.77
N GLN A 163 -45.04 -9.72 34.57
CA GLN A 163 -46.01 -9.89 35.67
C GLN A 163 -46.41 -8.52 36.29
N PRO A 164 -47.56 -8.41 37.01
CA PRO A 164 -48.31 -7.14 37.07
C PRO A 164 -48.23 -6.32 38.37
N LYS A 165 -48.13 -4.98 38.19
CA LYS A 165 -48.57 -3.88 39.10
C LYS A 165 -47.77 -3.66 40.42
N PRO A 166 -47.88 -2.47 41.08
CA PRO A 166 -48.65 -1.26 40.74
C PRO A 166 -47.85 0.07 40.63
N SER A 167 -48.57 1.11 40.19
CA SER A 167 -48.35 2.57 40.34
C SER A 167 -47.02 3.23 39.91
N ASN A 168 -45.87 2.88 40.47
CA ASN A 168 -44.68 3.75 40.39
C ASN A 168 -44.07 3.86 38.98
N ASN A 169 -44.36 2.92 38.08
CA ASN A 169 -43.88 2.94 36.71
C ASN A 169 -44.50 4.06 35.85
N ILE A 170 -45.65 4.63 36.23
CA ILE A 170 -46.35 5.65 35.42
C ILE A 170 -45.50 6.92 35.28
N HIS A 171 -44.84 7.38 36.36
CA HIS A 171 -43.93 8.52 36.30
C HIS A 171 -42.67 8.23 35.48
N ILE A 172 -42.15 6.99 35.54
CA ILE A 172 -40.99 6.57 34.73
C ILE A 172 -41.37 6.56 33.24
N VAL A 173 -42.56 6.04 32.89
CA VAL A 173 -43.07 6.05 31.52
C VAL A 173 -43.27 7.50 31.03
N HIS A 174 -43.95 8.36 31.79
CA HIS A 174 -44.12 9.77 31.41
C HIS A 174 -42.79 10.54 31.30
N GLN A 175 -41.80 10.25 32.15
CA GLN A 175 -40.47 10.85 32.02
C GLN A 175 -39.80 10.34 30.74
N SER A 176 -39.77 9.03 30.50
CA SER A 176 -39.18 8.45 29.27
C SER A 176 -39.85 8.93 27.98
N LEU A 177 -41.16 9.23 28.02
CA LEU A 177 -41.87 9.85 26.90
C LEU A 177 -41.49 11.32 26.70
N ARG A 178 -41.32 12.10 27.79
CA ARG A 178 -40.80 13.48 27.69
C ARG A 178 -39.37 13.52 27.19
N ASP A 179 -38.52 12.63 27.71
CA ASP A 179 -37.12 12.49 27.31
C ASP A 179 -37.05 12.13 25.81
N LEU A 180 -37.82 11.12 25.37
CA LEU A 180 -37.93 10.72 23.96
C LEU A 180 -38.46 11.84 23.06
N SER A 181 -39.50 12.57 23.47
CA SER A 181 -39.99 13.72 22.70
C SER A 181 -38.97 14.87 22.64
N SER A 182 -38.17 15.07 23.70
CA SER A 182 -37.08 16.07 23.69
C SER A 182 -35.91 15.65 22.80
N ASP A 183 -35.59 14.35 22.76
CA ASP A 183 -34.58 13.80 21.85
C ASP A 183 -35.08 13.79 20.40
N GLN A 184 -36.37 13.53 20.15
CA GLN A 184 -36.99 13.66 18.83
C GLN A 184 -36.94 15.10 18.31
N LEU A 185 -37.29 16.09 19.15
CA LEU A 185 -37.23 17.50 18.78
C LEU A 185 -35.79 17.93 18.50
N ARG A 186 -34.85 17.58 19.39
CA ARG A 186 -33.41 17.83 19.21
C ARG A 186 -32.83 17.11 17.98
N LEU A 187 -33.31 15.93 17.63
CA LEU A 187 -32.94 15.24 16.39
C LEU A 187 -33.52 15.94 15.16
N GLY A 188 -34.72 16.52 15.25
CA GLY A 188 -35.28 17.44 14.25
C GLY A 188 -34.35 18.64 14.01
N ASP A 189 -34.01 19.38 15.07
CA ASP A 189 -33.11 20.54 15.00
C ASP A 189 -31.75 20.19 14.34
N ASN A 190 -31.17 19.03 14.71
CA ASN A 190 -29.91 18.54 14.14
C ASN A 190 -30.05 18.17 12.65
N LEU A 191 -31.16 17.54 12.25
CA LEU A 191 -31.42 17.18 10.86
C LEU A 191 -31.65 18.41 9.99
N GLU A 192 -32.37 19.43 10.50
CA GLU A 192 -32.60 20.68 9.79
C GLU A 192 -31.27 21.46 9.61
N GLN A 193 -30.42 21.50 10.63
CA GLN A 193 -29.05 22.03 10.52
C GLN A 193 -28.17 21.25 9.53
N GLU A 194 -28.29 19.91 9.45
CA GLU A 194 -27.55 19.12 8.46
C GLU A 194 -28.09 19.34 7.04
N ILE A 195 -29.41 19.51 6.87
CA ILE A 195 -30.02 19.89 5.58
C ILE A 195 -29.52 21.26 5.13
N GLU A 196 -29.48 22.26 6.02
CA GLU A 196 -28.88 23.56 5.72
C GLU A 196 -27.41 23.46 5.29
N GLN A 197 -26.61 22.65 5.99
CA GLN A 197 -25.19 22.43 5.64
C GLN A 197 -25.05 21.76 4.26
N ARG A 198 -25.86 20.73 3.98
CA ARG A 198 -25.89 20.05 2.68
C ARG A 198 -26.29 21.00 1.55
N VAL A 199 -27.31 21.83 1.74
CA VAL A 199 -27.73 22.85 0.75
C VAL A 199 -26.61 23.86 0.49
N LYS A 200 -25.85 24.27 1.52
CA LYS A 200 -24.68 25.15 1.37
C LYS A 200 -23.56 24.47 0.58
N THR A 201 -23.21 23.22 0.89
CA THR A 201 -22.18 22.47 0.13
C THR A 201 -22.61 22.14 -1.30
N ASP A 202 -23.90 21.89 -1.55
CA ASP A 202 -24.44 21.69 -2.90
C ASP A 202 -24.41 22.98 -3.72
N ALA A 203 -24.70 24.13 -3.10
CA ALA A 203 -24.56 25.43 -3.75
C ALA A 203 -23.08 25.75 -4.09
N GLU A 204 -22.14 25.38 -3.23
CA GLU A 204 -20.70 25.55 -3.46
C GLU A 204 -20.17 24.62 -4.56
N THR A 205 -20.51 23.33 -4.53
CA THR A 205 -20.12 22.38 -5.59
C THR A 205 -20.72 22.74 -6.95
N ARG A 206 -21.98 23.22 -7.01
CA ARG A 206 -22.57 23.75 -8.24
C ARG A 206 -21.81 24.99 -8.75
N LYS A 207 -21.39 25.90 -7.87
CA LYS A 207 -20.54 27.05 -8.25
C LYS A 207 -19.20 26.62 -8.83
N THR A 208 -18.52 25.63 -8.24
CA THR A 208 -17.23 25.14 -8.77
C THR A 208 -17.40 24.41 -10.11
N LEU A 209 -18.45 23.61 -10.27
CA LEU A 209 -18.78 22.96 -11.55
C LEU A 209 -19.11 23.97 -12.65
N ASN A 210 -19.85 25.04 -12.33
CA ASN A 210 -20.14 26.11 -13.27
C ASN A 210 -18.86 26.83 -13.71
N HIS A 211 -17.97 27.19 -12.77
CA HIS A 211 -16.68 27.83 -13.10
C HIS A 211 -15.76 26.92 -13.95
N LEU A 212 -15.81 25.60 -13.75
CA LEU A 212 -15.11 24.64 -14.61
C LEU A 212 -15.75 24.52 -16.01
N SER A 213 -17.09 24.56 -16.11
CA SER A 213 -17.81 24.57 -17.39
C SER A 213 -17.57 25.86 -18.19
N GLU A 214 -17.47 26.99 -17.49
CA GLU A 214 -17.14 28.31 -18.04
C GLU A 214 -15.71 28.30 -18.62
N ARG A 215 -14.71 27.89 -17.83
CA ARG A 215 -13.33 27.69 -18.32
C ARG A 215 -13.22 26.71 -19.49
N LEU A 216 -14.03 25.65 -19.53
CA LEU A 216 -14.06 24.72 -20.66
C LEU A 216 -14.70 25.33 -21.93
N ARG A 217 -15.50 26.39 -21.77
CA ARG A 217 -16.13 27.16 -22.85
C ARG A 217 -15.24 28.31 -23.34
N GLU A 218 -14.39 28.85 -22.46
CA GLU A 218 -13.38 29.88 -22.76
C GLU A 218 -12.20 29.36 -23.60
N VAL A 219 -11.87 28.06 -23.55
CA VAL A 219 -10.76 27.48 -24.35
C VAL A 219 -11.11 27.52 -25.85
N PRO A 220 -10.37 28.26 -26.69
CA PRO A 220 -10.64 28.30 -28.12
C PRO A 220 -10.32 26.95 -28.76
N ARG A 221 -11.23 26.45 -29.61
CA ARG A 221 -11.12 25.14 -30.29
C ARG A 221 -10.02 25.06 -31.37
N HIS A 222 -8.99 25.91 -31.31
CA HIS A 222 -7.93 26.02 -32.31
C HIS A 222 -6.51 25.70 -31.77
N GLU A 223 -6.37 25.41 -30.47
CA GLU A 223 -5.16 24.76 -29.96
C GLU A 223 -5.16 23.27 -30.35
N MET A 224 -4.70 22.96 -31.56
CA MET A 224 -4.45 21.57 -31.97
C MET A 224 -3.57 20.88 -30.93
N ALA A 225 -3.91 19.64 -30.56
CA ALA A 225 -3.23 18.94 -29.45
C ALA A 225 -1.69 18.89 -29.58
N SER A 226 -1.18 18.87 -30.81
CA SER A 226 0.26 18.97 -31.12
C SER A 226 0.91 20.23 -30.56
N THR A 227 0.33 21.42 -30.77
CA THR A 227 0.94 22.69 -30.30
C THR A 227 0.90 22.80 -28.78
N ARG A 228 -0.15 22.25 -28.14
CA ARG A 228 -0.24 22.15 -26.68
C ARG A 228 0.79 21.17 -26.10
N VAL A 229 1.01 20.01 -26.75
CA VAL A 229 2.04 19.03 -26.34
C VAL A 229 3.44 19.61 -26.54
N GLU A 230 3.71 20.26 -27.68
CA GLU A 230 5.01 20.85 -27.96
C GLU A 230 5.33 22.02 -27.02
N ARG A 231 4.36 22.92 -26.78
CA ARG A 231 4.51 23.96 -25.75
C ARG A 231 4.79 23.36 -24.37
N ARG A 232 4.11 22.26 -24.02
CA ARG A 232 4.33 21.57 -22.75
C ARG A 232 5.70 20.88 -22.67
N LEU A 233 6.21 20.35 -23.78
CA LEU A 233 7.58 19.83 -23.85
C LEU A 233 8.61 20.95 -23.71
N GLN A 234 8.41 22.10 -24.36
CA GLN A 234 9.26 23.28 -24.18
C GLN A 234 9.19 23.86 -22.75
N GLU A 235 8.03 23.83 -22.09
CA GLU A 235 7.89 24.17 -20.67
C GLU A 235 8.68 23.21 -19.77
N ILE A 236 8.55 21.89 -20.00
CA ILE A 236 9.29 20.87 -19.25
C ILE A 236 10.80 21.02 -19.48
N GLU A 237 11.23 21.30 -20.70
CA GLU A 237 12.64 21.51 -21.01
C GLU A 237 13.20 22.78 -20.34
N LYS A 238 12.46 23.89 -20.40
CA LYS A 238 12.79 25.13 -19.67
C LYS A 238 12.83 24.89 -18.16
N GLY A 239 11.88 24.12 -17.62
CA GLY A 239 11.85 23.67 -16.23
C GLY A 239 13.12 22.91 -15.85
N MET A 240 13.46 21.85 -16.59
CA MET A 240 14.70 21.08 -16.36
C MET A 240 15.97 21.92 -16.51
N ARG A 241 16.00 22.93 -17.40
CA ARG A 241 17.14 23.86 -17.51
C ARG A 241 17.24 24.72 -16.25
N ILE A 242 16.14 25.27 -15.75
CA ILE A 242 16.10 26.05 -14.49
C ILE A 242 16.46 25.18 -13.28
N GLU A 243 15.94 23.96 -13.18
CA GLU A 243 16.26 23.01 -12.10
C GLU A 243 17.75 22.62 -12.09
N ARG A 244 18.36 22.41 -13.27
CA ARG A 244 19.82 22.19 -13.37
C ARG A 244 20.60 23.41 -12.86
N ASN A 245 20.26 24.62 -13.32
CA ASN A 245 20.93 25.84 -12.88
C ASN A 245 20.80 26.07 -11.36
N LEU A 246 19.62 25.77 -10.77
CA LEU A 246 19.41 25.84 -9.32
C LEU A 246 20.21 24.76 -8.57
N ALA A 247 20.27 23.54 -9.08
CA ALA A 247 21.09 22.46 -8.50
C ALA A 247 22.60 22.76 -8.60
N GLU A 248 23.03 23.40 -9.69
CA GLU A 248 24.41 23.86 -9.88
C GLU A 248 24.73 25.01 -8.91
N HIS A 249 23.89 26.04 -8.78
CA HIS A 249 24.08 27.07 -7.76
C HIS A 249 24.06 26.52 -6.33
N HIS A 250 23.20 25.55 -5.99
CA HIS A 250 23.25 24.89 -4.67
C HIS A 250 24.56 24.11 -4.47
N LYS A 251 25.07 23.45 -5.52
CA LYS A 251 26.36 22.72 -5.51
C LYS A 251 27.55 23.68 -5.39
N GLU A 252 27.51 24.84 -6.05
CA GLU A 252 28.49 25.93 -5.91
C GLU A 252 28.46 26.52 -4.51
N GLN A 253 27.28 26.84 -3.97
CA GLN A 253 27.12 27.33 -2.59
C GLN A 253 27.66 26.33 -1.56
N LEU A 254 27.35 25.03 -1.70
CA LEU A 254 27.94 23.97 -0.89
C LEU A 254 29.47 23.85 -1.09
N GLY A 255 29.96 24.11 -2.30
CA GLY A 255 31.39 24.23 -2.61
C GLY A 255 32.06 25.39 -1.86
N HIS A 256 31.49 26.59 -1.92
CA HIS A 256 31.96 27.77 -1.19
C HIS A 256 31.91 27.56 0.33
N ILE A 257 30.84 26.96 0.86
CA ILE A 257 30.75 26.59 2.28
C ILE A 257 31.82 25.55 2.65
N SER A 258 32.07 24.54 1.79
CA SER A 258 33.14 23.55 2.00
C SER A 258 34.53 24.18 2.01
N VAL A 259 34.81 25.13 1.10
CA VAL A 259 36.08 25.87 1.07
C VAL A 259 36.20 26.76 2.30
N HIS A 260 35.16 27.52 2.66
CA HIS A 260 35.17 28.40 3.82
C HIS A 260 35.38 27.62 5.14
N LEU A 261 34.69 26.49 5.34
CA LEU A 261 34.91 25.60 6.48
C LEU A 261 36.35 25.06 6.50
N ARG A 262 36.91 24.69 5.35
CA ARG A 262 38.30 24.21 5.21
C ARG A 262 39.32 25.30 5.54
N GLU A 263 39.03 26.56 5.20
CA GLU A 263 39.84 27.72 5.60
C GLU A 263 39.72 28.03 7.09
N VAL A 264 38.52 27.98 7.67
CA VAL A 264 38.30 28.18 9.11
C VAL A 264 39.04 27.10 9.91
N LEU A 265 39.01 25.85 9.45
CA LEU A 265 39.80 24.75 10.03
C LEU A 265 41.31 24.98 9.86
N LYS A 266 41.80 25.41 8.69
CA LYS A 266 43.22 25.80 8.51
C LYS A 266 43.64 26.93 9.46
N LYS A 267 42.82 27.98 9.58
CA LYS A 267 43.05 29.15 10.46
C LYS A 267 43.00 28.74 11.94
N ARG A 268 42.18 27.76 12.31
CA ARG A 268 42.17 27.16 13.65
C ARG A 268 43.44 26.35 13.91
N ASN A 269 43.78 25.40 13.03
CA ASN A 269 44.96 24.56 13.18
C ASN A 269 46.26 25.39 13.24
N ALA A 270 46.34 26.50 12.50
CA ALA A 270 47.47 27.43 12.59
C ALA A 270 47.60 28.06 14.00
N LYS A 271 46.50 28.50 14.61
CA LYS A 271 46.48 29.03 15.97
C LYS A 271 46.75 27.96 17.03
N ASP A 272 46.19 26.76 16.86
CA ASP A 272 46.43 25.64 17.76
C ASP A 272 47.94 25.23 17.71
N ASN A 273 48.57 25.24 16.53
CA ASN A 273 50.02 25.05 16.37
C ASN A 273 50.84 26.18 17.01
N GLU A 274 50.46 27.45 16.81
CA GLU A 274 51.12 28.62 17.43
C GLU A 274 51.07 28.53 18.97
N ILE A 275 49.94 28.09 19.52
CA ILE A 275 49.76 27.83 20.96
C ILE A 275 50.66 26.67 21.43
N GLU A 276 50.83 25.60 20.65
CA GLU A 276 51.77 24.52 20.99
C GLU A 276 53.23 24.95 20.90
N GLU A 277 53.65 25.75 19.92
CA GLU A 277 55.00 26.34 19.91
C GLU A 277 55.22 27.21 21.15
N ILE A 278 54.28 28.09 21.50
CA ILE A 278 54.35 28.91 22.74
C ILE A 278 54.43 28.04 24.01
N LYS A 279 53.83 26.83 24.02
CA LYS A 279 53.98 25.87 25.13
C LYS A 279 55.36 25.22 25.15
N LYS A 280 55.88 24.76 24.00
CA LYS A 280 57.25 24.21 23.88
C LYS A 280 58.29 25.23 24.34
N ASP A 281 58.13 26.47 23.90
CA ASP A 281 59.01 27.59 24.24
C ASP A 281 59.04 27.87 25.75
N LYS A 282 57.87 27.80 26.42
CA LYS A 282 57.75 27.89 27.88
C LYS A 282 58.34 26.65 28.58
N HIS A 283 58.19 25.46 28.00
CA HIS A 283 58.77 24.23 28.54
C HIS A 283 60.30 24.27 28.51
N LEU A 284 60.90 24.62 27.36
CA LEU A 284 62.35 24.77 27.19
C LEU A 284 62.95 25.81 28.16
N ARG A 285 62.24 26.93 28.40
CA ARG A 285 62.64 27.92 29.42
C ARG A 285 62.66 27.30 30.82
N LEU A 286 61.58 26.62 31.22
CA LEU A 286 61.46 25.93 32.52
C LEU A 286 62.48 24.80 32.67
N GLU A 287 62.80 24.04 31.62
CA GLU A 287 63.88 23.05 31.64
C GLU A 287 65.26 23.71 31.80
N SER A 288 65.49 24.86 31.16
CA SER A 288 66.73 25.63 31.33
C SER A 288 66.88 26.17 32.76
N GLU A 289 65.77 26.59 33.39
CA GLU A 289 65.72 27.07 34.77
C GLU A 289 65.91 25.93 35.77
N LYS A 290 65.22 24.81 35.56
CA LYS A 290 65.46 23.56 36.30
C LYS A 290 66.93 23.16 36.23
N CYS A 291 67.56 23.20 35.06
CA CYS A 291 68.98 22.85 34.90
C CYS A 291 69.93 23.85 35.59
N LYS A 292 69.56 25.14 35.73
CA LYS A 292 70.29 26.11 36.57
C LYS A 292 70.17 25.75 38.05
N ILE A 293 68.94 25.50 38.52
CA ILE A 293 68.64 25.12 39.92
C ILE A 293 69.35 23.80 40.29
N GLU A 294 69.35 22.80 39.41
CA GLU A 294 70.09 21.54 39.60
C GLU A 294 71.60 21.80 39.72
N LYS A 295 72.18 22.67 38.89
CA LYS A 295 73.60 23.08 38.99
C LYS A 295 73.90 23.88 40.25
N GLU A 296 72.94 24.65 40.78
CA GLU A 296 73.10 25.39 42.03
C GLU A 296 72.99 24.49 43.25
N LEU A 297 72.01 23.59 43.28
CA LEU A 297 71.86 22.54 44.29
C LEU A 297 73.09 21.60 44.34
N GLU A 298 73.65 21.29 43.17
CA GLU A 298 74.88 20.50 43.08
C GLU A 298 76.12 21.27 43.58
N ARG A 299 76.16 22.61 43.41
CA ARG A 299 77.18 23.45 44.07
C ARG A 299 76.95 23.55 45.57
N THR A 300 75.71 23.62 46.07
CA THR A 300 75.46 23.68 47.52
C THR A 300 75.82 22.37 48.21
N ARG A 301 75.51 21.22 47.60
CA ARG A 301 76.00 19.90 48.03
C ARG A 301 77.52 19.87 48.16
N ARG A 302 78.26 20.19 47.11
CA ARG A 302 79.74 20.16 47.15
C ARG A 302 80.35 21.06 48.21
N ARG A 303 79.72 22.21 48.53
CA ARG A 303 80.12 23.06 49.66
C ARG A 303 79.78 22.43 51.02
N LEU A 304 78.65 21.73 51.13
CA LEU A 304 78.31 20.93 52.31
C LEU A 304 79.33 19.81 52.50
N ASP A 305 79.58 18.99 51.47
CA ASP A 305 80.56 17.89 51.48
C ASP A 305 81.96 18.38 51.91
N GLN A 306 82.39 19.55 51.40
CA GLN A 306 83.65 20.21 51.81
C GLN A 306 83.62 20.65 53.29
N SER A 307 82.51 21.19 53.78
CA SER A 307 82.37 21.62 55.18
C SER A 307 82.22 20.43 56.14
N GLU A 308 81.60 19.33 55.70
CA GLU A 308 81.49 18.09 56.46
C GLU A 308 82.84 17.38 56.54
N GLY A 309 83.59 17.27 55.43
CA GLY A 309 84.98 16.80 55.45
C GLY A 309 85.91 17.67 56.29
N SER A 310 85.71 18.99 56.30
CA SER A 310 86.45 19.92 57.19
C SER A 310 86.10 19.70 58.67
N ARG A 311 84.80 19.50 58.98
CA ARG A 311 84.31 19.16 60.31
C ARG A 311 84.83 17.81 60.78
N GLU A 312 84.91 16.83 59.89
CA GLU A 312 85.44 15.49 60.18
C GLU A 312 86.95 15.51 60.41
N ALA A 313 87.71 16.30 59.63
CA ALA A 313 89.13 16.54 59.91
C ALA A 313 89.34 17.19 61.29
N LEU A 314 88.50 18.15 61.68
CA LEU A 314 88.52 18.74 63.02
C LEU A 314 88.10 17.76 64.12
N LEU A 315 87.12 16.87 63.88
CA LEU A 315 86.76 15.81 64.82
C LEU A 315 87.92 14.82 65.00
N CYS A 316 88.59 14.39 63.93
CA CYS A 316 89.81 13.58 64.00
C CYS A 316 90.95 14.29 64.76
N GLN A 317 91.10 15.61 64.65
CA GLN A 317 92.03 16.37 65.49
C GLN A 317 91.61 16.39 66.97
N ILE A 318 90.32 16.58 67.26
CA ILE A 318 89.77 16.56 68.63
C ILE A 318 89.94 15.18 69.26
N ASP A 319 89.68 14.10 68.54
CA ASP A 319 89.87 12.73 69.03
C ASP A 319 91.35 12.33 69.11
N GLY A 320 92.20 12.89 68.25
CA GLY A 320 93.66 12.84 68.40
C GLY A 320 94.15 13.55 69.67
N LEU A 321 93.64 14.75 69.95
CA LEU A 321 93.94 15.50 71.18
C LEU A 321 93.38 14.82 72.43
N ARG A 322 92.19 14.20 72.36
CA ARG A 322 91.65 13.34 73.44
C ARG A 322 92.52 12.11 73.67
N SER A 323 93.04 11.49 72.61
CA SER A 323 93.96 10.36 72.71
C SER A 323 95.32 10.75 73.29
N GLN A 324 95.77 11.98 73.04
CA GLN A 324 96.96 12.55 73.69
C GLN A 324 96.69 12.91 75.15
N LEU A 325 95.52 13.49 75.46
CA LEU A 325 95.12 13.79 76.84
C LEU A 325 95.00 12.51 77.67
N LEU A 326 94.36 11.47 77.13
CA LEU A 326 94.25 10.17 77.79
C LEU A 326 95.63 9.60 78.10
N LYS A 327 96.58 9.68 77.15
CA LYS A 327 97.97 9.28 77.38
C LYS A 327 98.67 10.13 78.44
N THR A 328 98.47 11.45 78.47
CA THR A 328 99.05 12.29 79.53
C THR A 328 98.36 12.09 80.89
N GLU A 329 97.11 11.62 80.92
CA GLU A 329 96.42 11.18 82.13
C GLU A 329 96.88 9.79 82.60
N GLU A 330 97.19 8.87 81.68
CA GLU A 330 97.87 7.59 81.93
C GLU A 330 99.29 7.83 82.45
N ASP A 331 100.11 8.64 81.76
CA ASP A 331 101.45 9.07 82.21
C ASP A 331 101.38 9.77 83.58
N ARG A 332 100.34 10.59 83.83
CA ARG A 332 100.13 11.22 85.14
C ARG A 332 99.72 10.20 86.20
N ALA A 333 98.91 9.20 85.87
CA ALA A 333 98.58 8.11 86.79
C ALA A 333 99.82 7.27 87.12
N ASP A 334 100.67 6.99 86.13
CA ASP A 334 101.97 6.33 86.28
C ASP A 334 102.94 7.15 87.15
N LEU A 335 103.00 8.46 86.94
CA LEU A 335 103.76 9.39 87.78
C LEU A 335 103.17 9.47 89.20
N GLN A 336 101.85 9.47 89.37
CA GLN A 336 101.21 9.40 90.70
C GLN A 336 101.51 8.06 91.38
N HIS A 337 101.57 6.95 90.64
CA HIS A 337 101.92 5.63 91.16
C HIS A 337 103.41 5.55 91.59
N ARG A 338 104.30 6.29 90.92
CA ARG A 338 105.71 6.48 91.34
C ARG A 338 105.84 7.43 92.53
N VAL A 339 105.10 8.54 92.55
CA VAL A 339 105.09 9.50 93.66
C VAL A 339 104.56 8.86 94.95
N LEU A 340 103.51 8.06 94.89
CA LEU A 340 103.00 7.26 96.02
C LEU A 340 104.01 6.24 96.55
N GLN A 341 105.00 5.84 95.75
CA GLN A 341 106.09 4.95 96.13
C GLN A 341 107.32 5.70 96.68
N GLN A 342 107.34 7.04 96.58
CA GLN A 342 108.52 7.87 96.88
C GLN A 342 108.26 8.98 97.92
N SER A 343 107.00 9.26 98.27
CA SER A 343 106.60 10.34 99.18
C SER A 343 106.67 9.97 100.67
N SER A 344 107.87 9.76 101.20
CA SER A 344 108.16 9.76 102.64
C SER A 344 109.39 10.63 102.91
N GLN A 345 109.28 11.61 103.84
CA GLN A 345 110.20 12.76 104.09
C GLN A 345 109.97 13.94 103.09
N ARG A 346 109.99 15.26 103.43
CA ARG A 346 110.06 16.07 104.70
C ARG A 346 109.64 17.57 104.44
N ASN A 347 109.54 18.45 105.45
CA ASN A 347 108.93 19.83 105.40
C ASN A 347 109.88 21.03 105.78
N SER A 348 109.52 22.33 105.52
CA SER A 348 109.70 23.60 106.37
C SER A 348 110.03 25.00 105.65
N TYR A 349 110.14 26.16 106.39
CA TYR A 349 110.01 27.64 106.02
C TYR A 349 111.33 28.54 106.12
N ALA A 350 111.49 29.91 106.12
CA ALA A 350 110.69 31.19 106.32
C ALA A 350 111.32 32.55 105.70
N GLU A 351 111.17 33.78 106.29
CA GLU A 351 111.22 35.16 105.59
C GLU A 351 111.73 36.47 106.41
N LYS A 352 112.54 37.46 105.86
CA LYS A 352 112.88 38.97 106.20
C LYS A 352 113.87 39.50 107.36
N VAL A 353 114.43 40.79 107.55
CA VAL A 353 115.02 41.99 106.74
C VAL A 353 115.65 43.27 107.56
N ASP A 354 116.54 44.18 106.98
CA ASP A 354 117.03 45.67 107.15
C ASP A 354 118.04 46.39 108.25
N GLU A 355 118.37 47.77 108.23
CA GLU A 355 119.74 48.58 108.30
C GLU A 355 120.27 49.70 109.44
N ARG A 356 121.43 50.55 109.31
CA ARG A 356 122.19 51.49 110.36
C ARG A 356 123.47 52.54 110.07
N PRO A 357 123.80 53.76 110.76
CA PRO A 357 125.03 54.78 110.54
C PRO A 357 125.69 55.92 111.58
N MET A 358 126.90 56.66 111.34
CA MET A 358 127.46 58.14 111.64
C MET A 358 128.53 58.80 112.75
N LEU A 359 129.40 59.92 112.49
CA LEU A 359 130.01 61.16 113.32
C LEU A 359 131.54 61.85 113.34
N ARG A 360 131.96 63.02 114.06
CA ARG A 360 133.22 64.01 113.88
C ARG A 360 133.83 65.05 115.04
N ALA A 361 135.04 65.82 114.97
CA ALA A 361 135.79 66.76 116.02
C ALA A 361 136.71 68.12 115.66
N VAL A 362 137.55 68.87 116.55
CA VAL A 362 138.17 70.34 116.53
C VAL A 362 139.50 70.86 117.40
N ASP A 363 140.22 72.10 117.21
CA ASP A 363 141.04 73.16 118.10
C ASP A 363 142.65 73.57 117.93
N ARG A 364 143.53 74.63 118.35
CA ARG A 364 143.69 76.12 118.89
C ARG A 364 145.09 77.02 118.77
N SER A 365 145.59 78.01 119.67
CA SER A 365 146.48 79.30 119.41
C SER A 365 147.38 80.21 120.49
N GLU A 366 148.36 81.17 120.11
CA GLU A 366 148.83 82.61 120.65
C GLU A 366 150.16 83.11 121.52
N ARG A 367 150.94 84.29 121.25
CA ARG A 367 151.67 85.35 122.19
C ARG A 367 152.67 86.56 121.74
N GLU A 368 152.83 87.61 122.61
CA GLU A 368 153.84 88.76 122.84
C GLU A 368 153.78 90.21 122.19
N LYS A 369 154.30 91.30 122.85
CA LYS A 369 153.69 92.69 122.73
C LYS A 369 154.42 94.02 123.19
N ARG A 370 155.76 94.26 123.19
CA ARG A 370 156.34 95.50 123.85
C ARG A 370 157.41 96.37 123.16
N GLU A 371 157.65 96.26 121.85
CA GLU A 371 158.47 97.27 121.14
C GLU A 371 157.71 98.56 120.78
N LEU A 372 156.48 98.69 121.31
CA LEU A 372 156.02 99.98 121.85
C LEU A 372 155.31 100.86 120.83
N GLU A 373 155.65 102.14 120.72
CA GLU A 373 156.96 102.72 121.01
C GLU A 373 157.25 103.75 119.92
N LYS A 374 158.34 103.54 119.16
CA LYS A 374 158.56 104.19 117.87
C LYS A 374 157.61 103.68 116.78
N GLN A 375 157.23 102.40 116.83
CA GLN A 375 156.28 101.79 115.89
C GLN A 375 154.94 102.53 115.88
N ILE A 376 154.52 103.21 116.96
CA ILE A 376 153.21 103.91 117.04
C ILE A 376 152.98 104.88 115.88
N VAL A 377 154.00 105.60 115.39
CA VAL A 377 153.82 106.59 114.32
C VAL A 377 153.68 105.91 112.95
N GLU A 378 154.46 104.87 112.68
CA GLU A 378 154.36 104.06 111.45
C GLU A 378 153.06 103.23 111.45
N LEU A 379 152.74 102.58 112.57
CA LEU A 379 151.46 101.91 112.82
C LEU A 379 150.27 102.85 112.69
N THR A 380 150.39 104.16 112.99
CA THR A 380 149.27 105.11 112.74
C THR A 380 148.99 105.27 111.23
N ALA A 381 150.01 105.13 110.37
CA ALA A 381 149.86 105.13 108.92
C ALA A 381 149.46 103.76 108.34
N GLU A 382 149.81 102.65 109.00
CA GLU A 382 149.38 101.30 108.64
C GLU A 382 147.96 101.00 109.11
N LEU A 383 147.58 101.38 110.34
CA LEU A 383 146.21 101.23 110.88
C LEU A 383 145.17 101.98 110.03
N ARG A 384 145.52 103.13 109.43
CA ARG A 384 144.64 103.81 108.46
C ARG A 384 144.44 103.05 107.16
N ARG A 385 145.39 102.22 106.75
CA ARG A 385 145.22 101.29 105.60
C ARG A 385 144.49 100.01 106.03
N ASN A 386 144.85 99.45 107.18
CA ASN A 386 144.27 98.21 107.70
C ASN A 386 142.80 98.38 108.13
N ALA A 387 142.39 99.56 108.62
CA ALA A 387 140.98 99.87 108.84
C ALA A 387 140.18 99.86 107.53
N ALA A 388 140.65 100.57 106.50
CA ALA A 388 140.02 100.59 105.18
C ALA A 388 140.00 99.19 104.51
N MET A 389 141.03 98.38 104.71
CA MET A 389 141.06 96.98 104.27
C MET A 389 140.08 96.10 105.05
N SER A 390 139.98 96.25 106.38
CA SER A 390 139.03 95.50 107.21
C SER A 390 137.58 95.82 106.83
N GLU A 391 137.24 97.10 106.66
CA GLU A 391 135.90 97.53 106.22
C GLU A 391 135.59 96.99 104.82
N ALA A 392 136.56 97.00 103.89
CA ALA A 392 136.39 96.40 102.57
C ALA A 392 136.20 94.87 102.62
N GLU A 393 136.90 94.15 103.50
CA GLU A 393 136.71 92.72 103.70
C GLU A 393 135.40 92.38 104.43
N ASP A 394 134.95 93.20 105.36
CA ASP A 394 133.66 93.02 106.05
C ASP A 394 132.48 93.27 105.10
N ILE A 395 132.59 94.29 104.24
CA ILE A 395 131.65 94.52 103.13
C ILE A 395 131.68 93.35 102.15
N LYS A 396 132.86 92.87 101.74
CA LYS A 396 132.99 91.68 100.87
C LYS A 396 132.34 90.45 101.50
N ARG A 397 132.62 90.16 102.77
CA ARG A 397 132.00 89.05 103.52
C ARG A 397 130.50 89.27 103.79
N SER A 398 129.96 90.47 103.57
CA SER A 398 128.52 90.74 103.52
C SER A 398 127.92 90.48 102.13
N VAL A 399 128.58 90.95 101.07
CA VAL A 399 128.22 90.67 99.66
C VAL A 399 128.25 89.16 99.39
N ASP A 400 129.34 88.47 99.72
CA ASP A 400 129.44 87.01 99.58
C ASP A 400 128.29 86.26 100.29
N ARG A 401 127.74 86.80 101.39
CA ARG A 401 126.56 86.22 102.07
C ARG A 401 125.27 86.52 101.32
N LYS A 402 125.09 87.75 100.83
CA LYS A 402 123.92 88.11 100.01
C LYS A 402 123.91 87.41 98.66
N ASP A 403 125.06 87.10 98.07
CA ASP A 403 125.16 86.33 96.82
C ASP A 403 124.83 84.85 97.05
N ARG A 404 125.18 84.28 98.21
CA ARG A 404 124.71 82.94 98.63
C ARG A 404 123.21 82.94 98.87
N GLU A 405 122.68 83.89 99.64
CA GLU A 405 121.23 84.03 99.85
C GLU A 405 120.47 84.23 98.54
N GLN A 406 121.01 85.03 97.59
CA GLN A 406 120.41 85.23 96.27
C GLN A 406 120.47 83.98 95.39
N SER A 407 121.56 83.20 95.41
CA SER A 407 121.64 81.95 94.65
C SER A 407 120.80 80.84 95.26
N GLU A 408 120.69 80.75 96.58
CA GLU A 408 119.74 79.88 97.29
C GLU A 408 118.29 80.25 96.98
N LEU A 409 117.94 81.55 96.98
CA LEU A 409 116.62 82.03 96.59
C LEU A 409 116.33 81.81 95.10
N ALA A 410 117.31 82.02 94.21
CA ALA A 410 117.16 81.77 92.78
C ALA A 410 116.91 80.28 92.50
N ALA A 411 117.67 79.38 93.13
CA ALA A 411 117.42 77.95 93.05
C ALA A 411 116.06 77.56 93.63
N HIS A 412 115.61 78.21 94.71
CA HIS A 412 114.27 78.00 95.26
C HIS A 412 113.15 78.46 94.31
N VAL A 413 113.36 79.59 93.62
CA VAL A 413 112.44 80.08 92.57
C VAL A 413 112.44 79.12 91.38
N GLU A 414 113.59 78.63 90.92
CA GLU A 414 113.71 77.68 89.80
C GLU A 414 113.04 76.32 90.11
N VAL A 415 113.19 75.81 91.33
CA VAL A 415 112.44 74.63 91.80
C VAL A 415 110.94 74.90 91.81
N LEU A 416 110.50 76.07 92.28
CA LEU A 416 109.08 76.44 92.33
C LEU A 416 108.48 76.65 90.93
N THR A 417 109.19 77.28 89.99
CA THR A 417 108.73 77.42 88.59
C THR A 417 108.67 76.07 87.92
N SER A 418 109.70 75.22 88.07
CA SER A 418 109.68 73.87 87.54
C SER A 418 108.53 73.03 88.13
N ASP A 419 108.15 73.23 89.38
CA ASP A 419 107.01 72.56 90.00
C ASP A 419 105.65 73.14 89.57
N ILE A 420 105.58 74.43 89.21
CA ILE A 420 104.43 75.04 88.56
C ILE A 420 104.27 74.46 87.15
N GLU A 421 105.32 74.47 86.32
CA GLU A 421 105.36 73.88 84.97
C GLU A 421 104.95 72.39 84.98
N LYS A 422 105.42 71.61 85.96
CA LYS A 422 104.99 70.21 86.15
C LYS A 422 103.48 70.10 86.40
N ARG A 423 102.91 70.97 87.25
CA ARG A 423 101.46 71.00 87.55
C ARG A 423 100.64 71.49 86.37
N GLU A 424 101.08 72.54 85.67
CA GLU A 424 100.45 73.04 84.44
C GLU A 424 100.47 71.96 83.35
N GLY A 425 101.60 71.28 83.14
CA GLY A 425 101.68 70.13 82.25
C GLY A 425 100.79 68.95 82.68
N GLN A 426 100.55 68.74 83.98
CA GLN A 426 99.55 67.77 84.47
C GLN A 426 98.12 68.23 84.17
N GLN A 427 97.80 69.51 84.40
CA GLN A 427 96.49 70.10 84.11
C GLN A 427 96.18 70.08 82.62
N LEU A 428 97.13 70.41 81.74
CA LEU A 428 97.00 70.31 80.29
C LEU A 428 96.68 68.87 79.87
N ARG A 429 97.42 67.86 80.38
CA ARG A 429 97.11 66.44 80.12
C ARG A 429 95.76 65.98 80.68
N MET A 430 95.27 66.59 81.76
CA MET A 430 93.90 66.37 82.23
C MET A 430 92.85 66.99 81.30
N LEU A 431 93.09 68.21 80.81
CA LEU A 431 92.22 68.90 79.84
C LEU A 431 92.21 68.18 78.48
N GLU A 432 93.33 67.63 78.03
CA GLU A 432 93.44 66.77 76.85
C GLU A 432 92.60 65.49 77.03
N ARG A 433 92.74 64.79 78.16
CA ARG A 433 91.91 63.61 78.48
C ARG A 433 90.42 63.94 78.56
N LEU A 434 90.05 65.10 79.11
CA LEU A 434 88.65 65.55 79.14
C LEU A 434 88.12 65.87 77.74
N LYS A 435 88.92 66.50 76.88
CA LYS A 435 88.59 66.70 75.45
C LYS A 435 88.46 65.37 74.71
N GLU A 436 89.35 64.40 74.96
CA GLU A 436 89.21 63.04 74.40
C GLU A 436 87.91 62.36 74.83
N ILE A 437 87.55 62.44 76.12
CA ILE A 437 86.32 61.87 76.66
C ILE A 437 85.09 62.57 76.05
N GLN A 438 85.12 63.90 75.93
CA GLN A 438 84.07 64.67 75.26
C GLN A 438 83.94 64.26 73.79
N ASN A 439 85.04 64.21 73.03
CA ASN A 439 85.03 63.81 71.62
C ASN A 439 84.46 62.39 71.46
N ARG A 440 84.92 61.42 72.26
CA ARG A 440 84.39 60.04 72.27
C ARG A 440 82.90 59.97 72.62
N TYR A 441 82.41 60.85 73.50
CA TYR A 441 80.98 60.94 73.82
C TYR A 441 80.18 61.59 72.69
N GLU A 442 80.70 62.65 72.05
CA GLU A 442 80.10 63.27 70.88
C GLU A 442 80.03 62.30 69.69
N ASP A 443 81.08 61.52 69.45
CA ASP A 443 81.13 60.48 68.43
C ASP A 443 80.16 59.34 68.76
N GLY A 444 80.16 58.82 69.99
CA GLY A 444 79.15 57.85 70.43
C GLY A 444 77.70 58.36 70.31
N MET A 445 77.48 59.67 70.45
CA MET A 445 76.19 60.32 70.22
C MET A 445 75.85 60.51 68.72
N LYS A 446 76.85 60.64 67.83
CA LYS A 446 76.67 60.61 66.37
C LYS A 446 76.33 59.18 65.92
N ASP A 447 77.10 58.19 66.38
CA ASP A 447 76.91 56.77 66.10
C ASP A 447 75.52 56.32 66.55
N ARG A 448 75.13 56.62 67.80
CA ARG A 448 73.78 56.34 68.30
C ARG A 448 72.69 56.94 67.44
N LYS A 449 72.79 58.22 67.04
CA LYS A 449 71.82 58.87 66.13
C LYS A 449 71.76 58.18 64.76
N SER A 450 72.89 57.72 64.23
CA SER A 450 72.94 56.99 62.97
C SER A 450 72.28 55.61 63.07
N ILE A 451 72.45 54.92 64.20
CA ILE A 451 71.81 53.63 64.51
C ILE A 451 70.31 53.84 64.72
N ASP A 452 69.90 54.84 65.51
CA ASP A 452 68.49 55.19 65.73
C ASP A 452 67.78 55.52 64.41
N GLN A 453 68.45 56.21 63.48
CA GLN A 453 67.95 56.47 62.12
C GLN A 453 67.85 55.18 61.27
N GLN A 454 68.88 54.32 61.28
CA GLN A 454 68.84 53.01 60.59
C GLN A 454 67.69 52.13 61.12
N VAL A 455 67.48 52.12 62.44
CA VAL A 455 66.38 51.40 63.09
C VAL A 455 65.02 52.01 62.70
N ALA A 456 64.91 53.34 62.57
CA ALA A 456 63.70 53.99 62.09
C ALA A 456 63.38 53.62 60.62
N ASP A 457 64.38 53.61 59.74
CA ASP A 457 64.21 53.23 58.33
C ASP A 457 63.93 51.73 58.14
N LEU A 458 64.56 50.84 58.91
CA LEU A 458 64.22 49.41 58.93
C LEU A 458 62.80 49.18 59.46
N ASN A 459 62.36 49.91 60.50
CA ASN A 459 60.98 49.84 60.98
C ASN A 459 59.96 50.37 59.95
N ARG A 460 60.36 51.36 59.13
CA ARG A 460 59.54 51.87 58.03
C ARG A 460 59.41 50.83 56.91
N GLN A 461 60.51 50.25 56.45
CA GLN A 461 60.53 49.15 55.48
C GLN A 461 59.73 47.93 55.96
N LEU A 462 59.84 47.57 57.25
CA LEU A 462 59.06 46.47 57.84
C LEU A 462 57.55 46.76 57.83
N LYS A 463 57.14 48.00 58.10
CA LYS A 463 55.72 48.43 58.01
C LYS A 463 55.23 48.42 56.56
N GLU A 464 56.03 48.94 55.63
CA GLU A 464 55.72 48.94 54.19
C GLU A 464 55.53 47.50 53.68
N SER A 465 56.48 46.61 53.97
CA SER A 465 56.42 45.18 53.62
C SER A 465 55.24 44.43 54.27
N ASN A 466 54.91 44.72 55.54
CA ASN A 466 53.76 44.12 56.21
C ASN A 466 52.42 44.62 55.61
N MET A 467 52.33 45.89 55.23
CA MET A 467 51.18 46.43 54.50
C MET A 467 51.03 45.81 53.10
N GLU A 468 52.13 45.48 52.42
CA GLU A 468 52.11 44.74 51.16
C GLU A 468 51.69 43.28 51.34
N ALA A 469 52.24 42.58 52.33
CA ALA A 469 51.82 41.23 52.71
C ALA A 469 50.30 41.19 53.02
N GLY A 470 49.77 42.20 53.72
CA GLY A 470 48.33 42.36 53.97
C GLY A 470 47.51 42.53 52.69
N LYS A 471 47.98 43.33 51.71
CA LYS A 471 47.33 43.46 50.39
C LYS A 471 47.31 42.12 49.67
N TYR A 472 48.44 41.42 49.58
CA TYR A 472 48.53 40.11 48.92
C TYR A 472 47.66 39.04 49.62
N GLN A 473 47.59 39.06 50.95
CA GLN A 473 46.72 38.13 51.70
C GLN A 473 45.23 38.40 51.45
N ASN A 474 44.83 39.65 51.23
CA ASN A 474 43.43 39.98 50.89
C ASN A 474 43.11 39.64 49.43
N GLN A 475 44.01 39.94 48.49
CA GLN A 475 43.90 39.50 47.09
C GLN A 475 43.80 37.96 46.98
N LEU A 476 44.54 37.21 47.81
CA LEU A 476 44.42 35.76 47.88
C LEU A 476 43.01 35.32 48.29
N LYS A 477 42.44 35.90 49.36
CA LYS A 477 41.06 35.61 49.81
C LYS A 477 40.02 35.93 48.73
N GLU A 478 40.17 37.05 48.03
CA GLU A 478 39.29 37.45 46.93
C GLU A 478 39.36 36.45 45.77
N VAL A 479 40.57 36.03 45.38
CA VAL A 479 40.78 34.99 44.35
C VAL A 479 40.24 33.63 44.79
N GLU A 480 40.36 33.26 46.07
CA GLU A 480 39.78 32.03 46.62
C GLU A 480 38.24 32.04 46.60
N LEU A 481 37.61 33.16 46.95
CA LEU A 481 36.16 33.34 46.85
C LEU A 481 35.68 33.25 45.39
N LEU A 482 36.36 33.94 44.47
CA LEU A 482 36.07 33.85 43.03
C LEU A 482 36.29 32.43 42.48
N ARG A 483 37.30 31.69 42.97
CA ARG A 483 37.52 30.28 42.63
C ARG A 483 36.35 29.42 43.08
N LEU A 484 35.89 29.58 44.32
CA LEU A 484 34.76 28.84 44.89
C LEU A 484 33.43 29.17 44.17
N GLU A 485 33.23 30.42 43.73
CA GLU A 485 32.11 30.78 42.87
C GLU A 485 32.18 30.11 41.49
N CYS A 486 33.35 30.13 40.84
CA CYS A 486 33.56 29.46 39.56
C CYS A 486 33.38 27.94 39.68
N GLU A 487 33.76 27.35 40.81
CA GLU A 487 33.56 25.93 41.12
C GLU A 487 32.07 25.58 41.29
N LYS A 488 31.30 26.41 42.02
CA LYS A 488 29.84 26.29 42.10
C LYS A 488 29.16 26.41 40.72
N LYS A 489 29.51 27.45 39.95
CA LYS A 489 28.96 27.71 38.60
C LYS A 489 29.28 26.56 37.63
N LYS A 490 30.48 26.01 37.71
CA LYS A 490 30.92 24.81 36.96
C LYS A 490 30.07 23.58 37.32
N ASP A 491 29.77 23.37 38.59
CA ASP A 491 29.01 22.20 39.05
C ASP A 491 27.51 22.32 38.79
N GLU A 492 26.94 23.52 38.86
CA GLU A 492 25.61 23.80 38.30
C GLU A 492 25.53 23.47 36.81
N LEU A 493 26.51 23.89 36.01
CA LEU A 493 26.55 23.57 34.58
C LEU A 493 26.70 22.07 34.32
N LYS A 494 27.50 21.34 35.11
CA LYS A 494 27.54 19.86 35.07
C LYS A 494 26.14 19.26 35.32
N LEU A 495 25.45 19.71 36.37
CA LEU A 495 24.13 19.19 36.73
C LEU A 495 23.08 19.49 35.65
N ARG A 496 23.04 20.72 35.12
CA ARG A 496 22.15 21.10 34.01
C ARG A 496 22.44 20.26 32.74
N ALA A 497 23.70 19.98 32.45
CA ALA A 497 24.10 19.12 31.33
C ALA A 497 23.71 17.64 31.56
N GLN A 498 23.92 17.09 32.76
CA GLN A 498 23.52 15.74 33.12
C GLN A 498 22.00 15.54 33.07
N GLU A 499 21.23 16.50 33.57
CA GLU A 499 19.76 16.48 33.48
C GLU A 499 19.28 16.58 32.02
N SER A 500 19.90 17.44 31.20
CA SER A 500 19.63 17.50 29.76
C SER A 500 19.91 16.15 29.08
N ILE A 501 21.03 15.51 29.40
CA ILE A 501 21.37 14.16 28.91
C ILE A 501 20.34 13.12 29.39
N ARG A 502 19.85 13.21 30.63
CA ARG A 502 18.80 12.32 31.16
C ARG A 502 17.48 12.51 30.39
N GLN A 503 17.08 13.74 30.12
CA GLN A 503 15.89 14.06 29.33
C GLN A 503 16.01 13.55 27.90
N TRP A 504 17.15 13.75 27.24
CA TRP A 504 17.39 13.19 25.89
C TRP A 504 17.39 11.67 25.89
N LYS A 505 18.02 10.99 26.85
CA LYS A 505 17.94 9.52 27.01
C LYS A 505 16.50 9.03 27.19
N VAL A 506 15.65 9.77 27.89
CA VAL A 506 14.21 9.43 28.02
C VAL A 506 13.44 9.71 26.73
N LYS A 507 13.77 10.77 25.98
CA LYS A 507 13.19 11.05 24.65
C LYS A 507 13.56 9.95 23.65
N CYS A 508 14.83 9.56 23.55
CA CYS A 508 15.30 8.46 22.70
C CYS A 508 14.54 7.17 23.00
N LYS A 509 14.49 6.72 24.27
CA LYS A 509 13.72 5.53 24.68
C LYS A 509 12.23 5.58 24.34
N LYS A 510 11.60 6.77 24.38
CA LYS A 510 10.20 6.93 23.94
C LYS A 510 10.06 6.82 22.43
N LEU A 511 11.00 7.36 21.66
CA LEU A 511 11.02 7.25 20.20
C LEU A 511 11.33 5.82 19.74
N GLU A 512 12.31 5.14 20.37
CA GLU A 512 12.62 3.72 20.18
C GLU A 512 11.37 2.85 20.41
N HIS A 513 10.68 3.02 21.54
CA HIS A 513 9.47 2.26 21.85
C HIS A 513 8.29 2.56 20.91
N ASN A 514 8.14 3.81 20.46
CA ASN A 514 7.12 4.18 19.49
C ASN A 514 7.44 3.62 18.09
N LEU A 515 8.71 3.62 17.69
CA LEU A 515 9.19 3.06 16.42
C LEU A 515 9.01 1.54 16.40
N GLU A 516 9.28 0.84 17.50
CA GLU A 516 9.04 -0.60 17.59
C GLU A 516 7.55 -0.92 17.53
N LYS A 517 6.69 -0.16 18.21
CA LYS A 517 5.22 -0.28 18.07
C LYS A 517 4.72 -0.06 16.64
N GLN A 518 5.34 0.85 15.89
CA GLN A 518 4.99 1.07 14.49
C GLN A 518 5.47 -0.08 13.60
N LYS A 519 6.63 -0.69 13.89
CA LYS A 519 7.03 -1.96 13.24
C LYS A 519 6.04 -3.08 13.57
N GLU A 520 5.70 -3.30 14.84
CA GLU A 520 4.73 -4.32 15.26
C GLU A 520 3.38 -4.15 14.54
N ALA A 521 2.86 -2.92 14.48
CA ALA A 521 1.64 -2.60 13.75
C ALA A 521 1.79 -2.86 12.24
N GLY A 522 2.91 -2.46 11.64
CA GLY A 522 3.23 -2.71 10.23
C GLY A 522 3.36 -4.21 9.91
N SER A 523 4.02 -5.00 10.74
CA SER A 523 4.13 -6.45 10.61
C SER A 523 2.77 -7.13 10.71
N GLN A 524 1.91 -6.73 11.66
CA GLN A 524 0.54 -7.26 11.71
C GLN A 524 -0.31 -6.83 10.50
N ALA A 525 -0.12 -5.62 9.97
CA ALA A 525 -0.81 -5.16 8.76
C ALA A 525 -0.35 -5.96 7.53
N MET A 526 0.96 -6.22 7.41
CA MET A 526 1.54 -7.08 6.38
C MET A 526 1.06 -8.53 6.49
N GLU A 527 0.93 -9.07 7.70
CA GLU A 527 0.37 -10.41 7.92
C GLU A 527 -1.10 -10.49 7.51
N ARG A 528 -1.92 -9.50 7.92
CA ARG A 528 -3.34 -9.41 7.49
C ARG A 528 -3.45 -9.32 5.97
N ASN A 529 -2.62 -8.49 5.33
CA ASN A 529 -2.58 -8.38 3.87
C ASN A 529 -2.16 -9.70 3.21
N SER A 530 -1.16 -10.41 3.75
CA SER A 530 -0.75 -11.73 3.26
C SER A 530 -1.87 -12.78 3.36
N ARG A 531 -2.71 -12.73 4.41
CA ARG A 531 -3.91 -13.59 4.52
C ARG A 531 -4.94 -13.23 3.45
N VAL A 532 -5.27 -11.94 3.28
CA VAL A 532 -6.21 -11.46 2.26
C VAL A 532 -5.73 -11.76 0.83
N CYS A 533 -4.43 -11.69 0.55
CA CYS A 533 -3.87 -12.12 -0.75
C CYS A 533 -4.13 -13.61 -1.01
N LYS A 534 -3.91 -14.49 -0.02
CA LYS A 534 -4.17 -15.93 -0.15
C LYS A 534 -5.66 -16.23 -0.30
N GLU A 535 -6.52 -15.53 0.44
CA GLU A 535 -7.98 -15.62 0.28
C GLU A 535 -8.41 -15.17 -1.13
N LYS A 536 -7.83 -14.09 -1.66
CA LYS A 536 -8.04 -13.64 -3.03
C LYS A 536 -7.54 -14.66 -4.07
N GLU A 537 -6.37 -15.24 -3.88
CA GLU A 537 -5.81 -16.28 -4.76
C GLU A 537 -6.71 -17.53 -4.81
N LEU A 538 -7.22 -17.97 -3.65
CA LEU A 538 -8.18 -19.07 -3.53
C LEU A 538 -9.51 -18.74 -4.24
N LEU A 539 -10.08 -17.55 -4.02
CA LEU A 539 -11.31 -17.10 -4.70
C LEU A 539 -11.11 -16.94 -6.22
N GLN A 540 -9.94 -16.48 -6.66
CA GLN A 540 -9.58 -16.36 -8.07
C GLN A 540 -9.43 -17.75 -8.72
N GLY A 541 -8.88 -18.73 -8.01
CA GLY A 541 -8.84 -20.14 -8.44
C GLY A 541 -10.25 -20.76 -8.55
N GLN A 542 -11.12 -20.51 -7.56
CA GLN A 542 -12.53 -20.95 -7.60
C GLN A 542 -13.29 -20.32 -8.78
N HIS A 543 -13.10 -19.01 -9.03
CA HIS A 543 -13.67 -18.32 -10.17
C HIS A 543 -13.17 -18.89 -11.51
N ALA A 544 -11.87 -19.20 -11.62
CA ALA A 544 -11.32 -19.83 -12.83
C ALA A 544 -11.92 -21.23 -13.09
N ALA A 545 -12.09 -22.04 -12.04
CA ALA A 545 -12.74 -23.35 -12.14
C ALA A 545 -14.23 -23.24 -12.55
N ALA A 546 -14.97 -22.28 -11.97
CA ALA A 546 -16.36 -22.02 -12.33
C ALA A 546 -16.50 -21.51 -13.78
N MET A 547 -15.60 -20.64 -14.24
CA MET A 547 -15.56 -20.19 -15.64
C MET A 547 -15.28 -21.34 -16.61
N TYR A 548 -14.38 -22.25 -16.27
CA TYR A 548 -14.10 -23.44 -17.08
C TYR A 548 -15.33 -24.38 -17.16
N GLN A 549 -16.03 -24.59 -16.04
CA GLN A 549 -17.30 -25.34 -16.02
C GLN A 549 -18.39 -24.66 -16.88
N LEU A 550 -18.52 -23.33 -16.80
CA LEU A 550 -19.44 -22.57 -17.66
C LEU A 550 -19.08 -22.68 -19.15
N GLU A 551 -17.79 -22.78 -19.50
CA GLU A 551 -17.38 -22.97 -20.89
C GLU A 551 -17.68 -24.39 -21.41
N ILE A 552 -17.57 -25.42 -20.56
CA ILE A 552 -18.02 -26.79 -20.87
C ILE A 552 -19.52 -26.79 -21.11
N LEU A 553 -20.32 -26.27 -20.16
CA LEU A 553 -21.79 -26.23 -20.27
C LEU A 553 -22.26 -25.41 -21.50
N ARG A 554 -21.52 -24.37 -21.91
CA ARG A 554 -21.78 -23.63 -23.16
C ARG A 554 -21.51 -24.47 -24.40
N LYS A 555 -20.47 -25.31 -24.42
CA LYS A 555 -20.17 -26.23 -25.52
C LYS A 555 -21.24 -27.33 -25.62
N GLU A 556 -21.59 -27.93 -24.49
CA GLU A 556 -22.68 -28.92 -24.41
C GLU A 556 -24.03 -28.35 -24.87
N LEU A 557 -24.37 -27.12 -24.45
CA LEU A 557 -25.58 -26.42 -24.91
C LEU A 557 -25.55 -26.17 -26.42
N ASN A 558 -24.42 -25.71 -26.97
CA ASN A 558 -24.27 -25.50 -28.42
C ASN A 558 -24.41 -26.82 -29.20
N ASP A 559 -23.83 -27.92 -28.71
CA ASP A 559 -23.98 -29.24 -29.33
C ASP A 559 -25.44 -29.73 -29.31
N VAL A 560 -26.20 -29.43 -28.25
CA VAL A 560 -27.64 -29.73 -28.16
C VAL A 560 -28.44 -28.85 -29.14
N ILE A 561 -28.12 -27.56 -29.25
CA ILE A 561 -28.75 -26.65 -30.22
C ILE A 561 -28.49 -27.11 -31.66
N LEU A 562 -27.25 -27.47 -32.00
CA LEU A 562 -26.89 -27.98 -33.34
C LEU A 562 -27.65 -29.27 -33.68
N LYS A 563 -27.72 -30.23 -32.75
CA LYS A 563 -28.52 -31.45 -32.92
C LYS A 563 -30.02 -31.15 -33.07
N ARG A 564 -30.52 -30.13 -32.39
CA ARG A 564 -31.92 -29.72 -32.48
C ARG A 564 -32.25 -29.10 -33.84
N VAL A 565 -31.40 -28.21 -34.36
CA VAL A 565 -31.55 -27.64 -35.70
C VAL A 565 -31.53 -28.74 -36.77
N GLN A 566 -30.59 -29.69 -36.69
CA GLN A 566 -30.54 -30.85 -37.60
C GLN A 566 -31.84 -31.69 -37.56
N GLN A 567 -32.42 -31.91 -36.38
CA GLN A 567 -33.72 -32.60 -36.25
C GLN A 567 -34.88 -31.80 -36.85
N GLU A 568 -34.87 -30.48 -36.72
CA GLU A 568 -35.91 -29.61 -37.28
C GLU A 568 -35.81 -29.50 -38.80
N GLU A 569 -34.61 -29.51 -39.38
CA GLU A 569 -34.39 -29.68 -40.82
C GLU A 569 -34.90 -31.05 -41.31
N ASP A 570 -34.60 -32.14 -40.60
CA ASP A 570 -35.08 -33.49 -40.93
C ASP A 570 -36.59 -33.66 -40.82
N LEU A 571 -37.24 -32.88 -39.96
CA LEU A 571 -38.70 -32.77 -39.93
C LEU A 571 -39.22 -31.98 -41.12
N HIS A 572 -38.65 -30.82 -41.44
CA HIS A 572 -39.03 -30.04 -42.64
C HIS A 572 -38.88 -30.86 -43.93
N ARG A 573 -37.79 -31.64 -44.07
CA ARG A 573 -37.59 -32.57 -45.20
C ARG A 573 -38.74 -33.59 -45.31
N LYS A 574 -39.21 -34.13 -44.19
CA LYS A 574 -40.34 -35.08 -44.15
C LYS A 574 -41.68 -34.39 -44.40
N ASP A 575 -41.89 -33.19 -43.86
CA ASP A 575 -43.12 -32.43 -44.06
C ASP A 575 -43.30 -31.99 -45.52
N VAL A 576 -42.23 -31.65 -46.24
CA VAL A 576 -42.27 -31.41 -47.69
C VAL A 576 -42.68 -32.67 -48.44
N VAL A 577 -42.04 -33.82 -48.18
CA VAL A 577 -42.41 -35.10 -48.82
C VAL A 577 -43.86 -35.50 -48.47
N LEU A 578 -44.33 -35.23 -47.25
CA LEU A 578 -45.73 -35.45 -46.86
C LEU A 578 -46.71 -34.49 -47.56
N GLN A 579 -46.28 -33.28 -47.95
CA GLN A 579 -47.08 -32.36 -48.77
C GLN A 579 -47.12 -32.82 -50.24
N GLU A 580 -45.99 -33.26 -50.80
CA GLU A 580 -45.91 -33.84 -52.15
C GLU A 580 -46.79 -35.09 -52.28
N LEU A 581 -46.71 -36.03 -51.32
CA LEU A 581 -47.56 -37.23 -51.29
C LEU A 581 -49.05 -36.90 -51.13
N LYS A 582 -49.40 -35.85 -50.37
CA LYS A 582 -50.79 -35.37 -50.27
C LYS A 582 -51.27 -34.75 -51.58
N ALA A 583 -50.43 -34.01 -52.29
CA ALA A 583 -50.77 -33.48 -53.61
C ALA A 583 -51.04 -34.62 -54.60
N GLN A 584 -50.13 -35.59 -54.69
CA GLN A 584 -50.31 -36.82 -55.49
C GLN A 584 -51.59 -37.58 -55.11
N GLN A 585 -51.90 -37.71 -53.82
CA GLN A 585 -53.15 -38.34 -53.36
C GLN A 585 -54.39 -37.56 -53.81
N MET A 586 -54.36 -36.23 -53.77
CA MET A 586 -55.47 -35.38 -54.22
C MET A 586 -55.66 -35.44 -55.74
N ASP A 587 -54.57 -35.52 -56.51
CA ASP A 587 -54.61 -35.66 -57.96
C ASP A 587 -55.15 -37.04 -58.37
N LEU A 588 -54.64 -38.13 -57.78
CA LEU A 588 -55.18 -39.49 -57.96
C LEU A 588 -56.65 -39.60 -57.51
N SER A 589 -57.05 -38.87 -56.47
CA SER A 589 -58.46 -38.82 -56.03
C SER A 589 -59.35 -38.11 -57.04
N ARG A 590 -58.82 -37.10 -57.75
CA ARG A 590 -59.51 -36.40 -58.84
C ARG A 590 -59.64 -37.31 -60.06
N GLU A 591 -58.55 -37.97 -60.46
CA GLU A 591 -58.57 -38.97 -61.55
C GLU A 591 -59.58 -40.09 -61.27
N LEU A 592 -59.63 -40.61 -60.04
CA LEU A 592 -60.63 -41.61 -59.63
C LEU A 592 -62.06 -41.06 -59.64
N GLN A 593 -62.27 -39.78 -59.32
CA GLN A 593 -63.58 -39.13 -59.44
C GLN A 593 -63.99 -38.94 -60.90
N ASP A 594 -63.06 -38.54 -61.77
CA ASP A 594 -63.30 -38.37 -63.20
C ASP A 594 -63.58 -39.73 -63.87
N VAL A 595 -62.78 -40.77 -63.57
CA VAL A 595 -63.02 -42.16 -64.04
C VAL A 595 -64.37 -42.70 -63.56
N ARG A 596 -64.77 -42.44 -62.31
CA ARG A 596 -66.15 -42.76 -61.85
C ARG A 596 -67.21 -41.98 -62.64
N GLY A 597 -66.96 -40.70 -62.91
CA GLY A 597 -67.85 -39.88 -63.74
C GLY A 597 -67.94 -40.34 -65.20
N PHE A 598 -66.89 -40.97 -65.75
CA PHE A 598 -66.94 -41.65 -67.04
C PHE A 598 -67.67 -43.01 -66.95
N SER A 599 -67.44 -43.80 -65.89
CA SER A 599 -68.15 -45.05 -65.63
C SER A 599 -69.67 -44.82 -65.55
N SER A 600 -70.13 -43.86 -64.73
CA SER A 600 -71.55 -43.54 -64.60
C SER A 600 -72.19 -42.98 -65.88
N LYS A 601 -71.41 -42.38 -66.79
CA LYS A 601 -71.90 -42.03 -68.13
C LYS A 601 -72.08 -43.27 -69.00
N LEU A 602 -71.09 -44.18 -69.02
CA LEU A 602 -71.16 -45.44 -69.74
C LEU A 602 -72.26 -46.36 -69.21
N GLU A 603 -72.48 -46.41 -67.90
CA GLU A 603 -73.60 -47.10 -67.25
C GLU A 603 -74.95 -46.48 -67.65
N ALA A 604 -75.06 -45.15 -67.67
CA ALA A 604 -76.28 -44.47 -68.12
C ALA A 604 -76.54 -44.64 -69.62
N ASP A 605 -75.50 -44.71 -70.46
CA ASP A 605 -75.61 -44.98 -71.89
C ASP A 605 -75.93 -46.46 -72.16
N LEU A 606 -75.37 -47.40 -71.38
CA LEU A 606 -75.74 -48.81 -71.39
C LEU A 606 -77.22 -49.00 -71.02
N HIS A 607 -77.69 -48.37 -69.94
CA HIS A 607 -79.12 -48.41 -69.58
C HIS A 607 -80.04 -47.79 -70.63
N LYS A 608 -79.59 -46.80 -71.42
CA LYS A 608 -80.34 -46.33 -72.59
C LYS A 608 -80.40 -47.39 -73.70
N GLN A 609 -79.28 -48.08 -73.97
CA GLN A 609 -79.26 -49.17 -74.95
C GLN A 609 -80.14 -50.35 -74.49
N ASP A 610 -80.09 -50.73 -73.21
CA ASP A 610 -80.98 -51.75 -72.63
C ASP A 610 -82.44 -51.34 -72.76
N ALA A 611 -82.80 -50.09 -72.44
CA ALA A 611 -84.17 -49.58 -72.56
C ALA A 611 -84.68 -49.57 -74.02
N LEU A 612 -83.83 -49.16 -74.97
CA LEU A 612 -84.14 -49.22 -76.40
C LEU A 612 -84.27 -50.67 -76.91
N TYR A 613 -83.44 -51.58 -76.39
CA TYR A 613 -83.52 -53.01 -76.70
C TYR A 613 -84.80 -53.64 -76.13
N THR A 614 -85.19 -53.32 -74.89
CA THR A 614 -86.45 -53.80 -74.31
C THR A 614 -87.65 -53.21 -75.05
N GLN A 615 -87.64 -51.92 -75.39
CA GLN A 615 -88.71 -51.32 -76.22
C GLN A 615 -88.81 -52.03 -77.57
N SER A 616 -87.69 -52.22 -78.29
CA SER A 616 -87.70 -52.93 -79.57
C SER A 616 -88.17 -54.38 -79.43
N LYS A 617 -87.85 -55.06 -78.33
CA LYS A 617 -88.35 -56.40 -78.02
C LYS A 617 -89.86 -56.40 -77.75
N GLU A 618 -90.38 -55.44 -77.01
CA GLU A 618 -91.82 -55.28 -76.75
C GLU A 618 -92.59 -54.92 -78.02
N GLU A 619 -92.03 -54.07 -78.89
CA GLU A 619 -92.57 -53.76 -80.22
C GLU A 619 -92.59 -55.01 -81.12
N ASN A 620 -91.50 -55.79 -81.16
CA ASN A 620 -91.45 -57.07 -81.86
C ASN A 620 -92.49 -58.06 -81.32
N GLN A 621 -92.64 -58.19 -80.00
CA GLN A 621 -93.64 -59.07 -79.40
C GLN A 621 -95.08 -58.58 -79.69
N CYS A 622 -95.35 -57.28 -79.67
CA CYS A 622 -96.62 -56.70 -80.12
C CYS A 622 -96.91 -56.99 -81.60
N LEU A 623 -95.88 -57.02 -82.45
CA LEU A 623 -96.00 -57.39 -83.87
C LEU A 623 -96.26 -58.90 -84.02
N GLU A 624 -95.59 -59.76 -83.25
CA GLU A 624 -95.84 -61.20 -83.20
C GLU A 624 -97.27 -61.51 -82.73
N ASP A 625 -97.73 -60.93 -81.62
CA ASP A 625 -99.10 -61.08 -81.13
C ASP A 625 -100.14 -60.56 -82.14
N LYS A 626 -99.83 -59.48 -82.86
CA LYS A 626 -100.69 -58.96 -83.94
C LYS A 626 -100.71 -59.87 -85.16
N ILE A 627 -99.60 -60.52 -85.52
CA ILE A 627 -99.54 -61.56 -86.56
C ILE A 627 -100.37 -62.77 -86.12
N ILE A 628 -100.25 -63.22 -84.87
CA ILE A 628 -101.04 -64.32 -84.31
C ILE A 628 -102.54 -63.96 -84.32
N ALA A 629 -102.92 -62.73 -83.95
CA ALA A 629 -104.29 -62.27 -84.01
C ALA A 629 -104.85 -62.19 -85.44
N LEU A 630 -104.05 -61.72 -86.41
CA LEU A 630 -104.40 -61.72 -87.83
C LEU A 630 -104.54 -63.13 -88.40
N ASN A 631 -103.66 -64.06 -88.00
CA ASN A 631 -103.76 -65.47 -88.38
C ASN A 631 -105.03 -66.11 -87.83
N ARG A 632 -105.37 -65.91 -86.54
CA ARG A 632 -106.64 -66.37 -85.95
C ARG A 632 -107.86 -65.74 -86.63
N GLN A 633 -107.80 -64.45 -86.97
CA GLN A 633 -108.87 -63.80 -87.72
C GLN A 633 -109.04 -64.46 -89.10
N HIS A 634 -107.95 -64.68 -89.83
CA HIS A 634 -107.92 -65.38 -91.11
C HIS A 634 -108.43 -66.83 -90.99
N GLU A 635 -108.08 -67.57 -89.93
CA GLU A 635 -108.61 -68.89 -89.62
C GLU A 635 -110.14 -68.84 -89.45
N THR A 636 -110.68 -67.96 -88.61
CA THR A 636 -112.14 -67.86 -88.45
C THR A 636 -112.86 -67.35 -89.71
N ASP A 637 -112.23 -66.49 -90.52
CA ASP A 637 -112.79 -66.05 -91.80
C ASP A 637 -112.71 -67.15 -92.87
N HIS A 638 -111.70 -68.02 -92.81
CA HIS A 638 -111.64 -69.26 -93.60
C HIS A 638 -112.72 -70.26 -93.15
N GLU A 639 -112.95 -70.43 -91.84
CA GLU A 639 -114.05 -71.24 -91.32
C GLU A 639 -115.41 -70.70 -91.80
N LYS A 640 -115.66 -69.39 -91.69
CA LYS A 640 -116.87 -68.73 -92.22
C LYS A 640 -117.00 -68.88 -93.74
N LEU A 641 -115.89 -68.91 -94.49
CA LEU A 641 -115.90 -69.19 -95.93
C LEU A 641 -116.24 -70.66 -96.21
N VAL A 642 -115.71 -71.61 -95.43
CA VAL A 642 -116.06 -73.04 -95.53
C VAL A 642 -117.51 -73.28 -95.13
N GLU A 643 -118.04 -72.60 -94.11
CA GLU A 643 -119.47 -72.61 -93.75
C GLU A 643 -120.35 -72.08 -94.88
N ARG A 644 -120.02 -70.91 -95.44
CA ARG A 644 -120.67 -70.38 -96.65
C ARG A 644 -120.57 -71.36 -97.83
N GLN A 645 -119.47 -72.13 -97.94
CA GLN A 645 -119.32 -73.15 -98.97
C GLN A 645 -120.11 -74.44 -98.68
N ARG A 646 -120.43 -74.75 -97.41
CA ARG A 646 -121.43 -75.78 -97.05
C ARG A 646 -122.84 -75.31 -97.41
N THR A 647 -123.23 -74.11 -97.00
CA THR A 647 -124.57 -73.59 -97.32
C THR A 647 -124.78 -73.39 -98.84
N ILE A 648 -123.73 -73.04 -99.60
CA ILE A 648 -123.79 -73.06 -101.07
C ILE A 648 -123.98 -74.48 -101.63
N LYS A 649 -123.39 -75.51 -101.02
CA LYS A 649 -123.60 -76.92 -101.42
C LYS A 649 -125.01 -77.39 -101.06
N GLU A 650 -125.52 -77.06 -99.88
CA GLU A 650 -126.89 -77.34 -99.41
C GLU A 650 -127.94 -76.65 -100.28
N LEU A 651 -127.74 -75.36 -100.60
CA LEU A 651 -128.58 -74.65 -101.56
C LEU A 651 -128.48 -75.23 -102.98
N SER A 652 -127.32 -75.80 -103.35
CA SER A 652 -127.15 -76.48 -104.64
C SER A 652 -127.83 -77.86 -104.67
N SER A 653 -127.86 -78.62 -103.58
CA SER A 653 -128.62 -79.88 -103.48
C SER A 653 -130.13 -79.60 -103.43
N LEU A 654 -130.58 -78.61 -102.66
CA LEU A 654 -131.97 -78.14 -102.69
C LEU A 654 -132.38 -77.66 -104.09
N ARG A 655 -131.51 -76.95 -104.81
CA ARG A 655 -131.76 -76.58 -106.21
C ARG A 655 -131.87 -77.80 -107.12
N ALA A 656 -131.02 -78.82 -106.94
CA ALA A 656 -131.08 -80.06 -107.70
C ALA A 656 -132.36 -80.85 -107.41
N GLU A 657 -132.76 -80.99 -106.13
CA GLU A 657 -134.05 -81.58 -105.72
C GLU A 657 -135.24 -80.85 -106.34
N LEU A 658 -135.25 -79.52 -106.31
CA LEU A 658 -136.30 -78.71 -106.95
C LEU A 658 -136.31 -78.89 -108.47
N THR A 659 -135.14 -79.04 -109.11
CA THR A 659 -135.05 -79.28 -110.56
C THR A 659 -135.57 -80.68 -110.91
N ASN A 660 -135.29 -81.69 -110.08
CA ASN A 660 -135.82 -83.04 -110.25
C ASN A 660 -137.35 -83.08 -110.09
N ARG A 661 -137.91 -82.45 -109.04
CA ARG A 661 -139.37 -82.33 -108.87
C ARG A 661 -140.04 -81.61 -110.05
N LEU A 662 -139.39 -80.57 -110.59
CA LEU A 662 -139.91 -79.84 -111.75
C LEU A 662 -139.88 -80.71 -113.02
N ALA A 663 -138.89 -81.60 -113.17
CA ALA A 663 -138.85 -82.61 -114.24
C ALA A 663 -139.92 -83.71 -114.06
N GLU A 664 -140.18 -84.15 -112.83
CA GLU A 664 -141.27 -85.09 -112.49
C GLU A 664 -142.65 -84.48 -112.83
N GLU A 665 -142.91 -83.24 -112.40
CA GLU A 665 -144.11 -82.46 -112.75
C GLU A 665 -144.24 -82.25 -114.27
N GLU A 666 -143.14 -81.96 -114.97
CA GLU A 666 -143.14 -81.88 -116.44
C GLU A 666 -143.49 -83.22 -117.10
N GLN A 667 -143.03 -84.34 -116.55
CA GLN A 667 -143.35 -85.67 -117.08
C GLN A 667 -144.82 -86.02 -116.83
N GLN A 668 -145.34 -85.78 -115.62
CA GLN A 668 -146.77 -85.92 -115.31
C GLN A 668 -147.63 -85.03 -116.22
N ARG A 669 -147.21 -83.78 -116.49
CA ARG A 669 -147.86 -82.91 -117.49
C ARG A 669 -147.88 -83.50 -118.90
N LYS A 670 -146.79 -84.14 -119.33
CA LYS A 670 -146.69 -84.79 -120.66
C LYS A 670 -147.57 -86.03 -120.73
N GLU A 671 -147.70 -86.79 -119.65
CA GLU A 671 -148.58 -87.96 -119.55
C GLU A 671 -150.07 -87.54 -119.52
N MET A 672 -150.44 -86.56 -118.70
CA MET A 672 -151.78 -85.94 -118.73
C MET A 672 -152.11 -85.32 -120.10
N GLY A 673 -151.13 -84.74 -120.78
CA GLY A 673 -151.26 -84.24 -122.16
C GLY A 673 -151.65 -85.33 -123.17
N LYS A 674 -151.08 -86.54 -123.05
CA LYS A 674 -151.49 -87.70 -123.86
C LYS A 674 -152.92 -88.14 -123.55
N VAL A 675 -153.27 -88.25 -122.26
CA VAL A 675 -154.64 -88.63 -121.83
C VAL A 675 -155.68 -87.63 -122.37
N ILE A 676 -155.37 -86.33 -122.39
CA ILE A 676 -156.24 -85.30 -122.97
C ILE A 676 -156.34 -85.42 -124.51
N ALA A 677 -155.27 -85.81 -125.19
CA ALA A 677 -155.29 -86.05 -126.65
C ALA A 677 -156.15 -87.28 -127.00
N ASP A 678 -155.99 -88.40 -126.27
CA ASP A 678 -156.79 -89.61 -126.45
C ASP A 678 -158.27 -89.38 -126.13
N ALA A 679 -158.57 -88.55 -125.12
CA ALA A 679 -159.93 -88.14 -124.79
C ALA A 679 -160.58 -87.30 -125.91
N LYS A 680 -159.82 -86.37 -126.52
CA LYS A 680 -160.30 -85.59 -127.68
C LYS A 680 -160.55 -86.47 -128.90
N ALA A 681 -159.64 -87.38 -129.25
CA ALA A 681 -159.84 -88.29 -130.38
C ALA A 681 -161.12 -89.13 -130.24
N ARG A 682 -161.49 -89.54 -129.02
CA ARG A 682 -162.76 -90.22 -128.74
C ARG A 682 -163.98 -89.29 -128.84
N GLN A 683 -163.83 -88.02 -128.41
CA GLN A 683 -164.87 -87.01 -128.56
C GLN A 683 -165.14 -86.68 -130.03
N ASP A 684 -164.09 -86.50 -130.84
CA ASP A 684 -164.20 -86.14 -132.25
C ASP A 684 -164.88 -87.25 -133.06
N LEU A 685 -164.58 -88.53 -132.79
CA LEU A 685 -165.29 -89.67 -133.39
C LEU A 685 -166.80 -89.67 -133.03
N ALA A 686 -167.16 -89.45 -131.77
CA ALA A 686 -168.56 -89.33 -131.36
C ALA A 686 -169.25 -88.09 -131.98
N GLN A 687 -168.50 -87.00 -132.22
CA GLN A 687 -168.97 -85.81 -132.91
C GLN A 687 -169.26 -86.10 -134.41
N GLU A 688 -168.44 -86.92 -135.07
CA GLU A 688 -168.67 -87.38 -136.44
C GLU A 688 -169.90 -88.30 -136.53
N GLU A 689 -170.07 -89.26 -135.61
CA GLU A 689 -171.25 -90.12 -135.51
C GLU A 689 -172.53 -89.29 -135.36
N LEU A 690 -172.57 -88.33 -134.43
CA LEU A 690 -173.68 -87.39 -134.28
C LEU A 690 -173.94 -86.57 -135.57
N SER A 691 -172.88 -86.17 -136.29
CA SER A 691 -173.02 -85.46 -137.58
C SER A 691 -173.62 -86.33 -138.68
N SER A 692 -173.48 -87.65 -138.62
CA SER A 692 -174.09 -88.58 -139.57
C SER A 692 -175.58 -88.77 -139.30
N LEU A 693 -175.96 -88.87 -138.02
CA LEU A 693 -177.36 -88.97 -137.57
C LEU A 693 -178.15 -87.70 -137.89
N ASP A 694 -177.58 -86.51 -137.73
CA ASP A 694 -178.25 -85.24 -138.11
C ASP A 694 -178.46 -85.12 -139.64
N LYS A 695 -177.55 -85.65 -140.46
CA LYS A 695 -177.74 -85.72 -141.93
C LYS A 695 -178.87 -86.69 -142.31
N GLN A 696 -178.97 -87.83 -141.62
CA GLN A 696 -180.05 -88.80 -141.83
C GLN A 696 -181.42 -88.23 -141.42
N LEU A 697 -181.51 -87.57 -140.26
CA LEU A 697 -182.72 -86.89 -139.80
C LEU A 697 -183.15 -85.69 -140.67
N LYS A 698 -182.19 -85.02 -141.35
CA LYS A 698 -182.51 -84.01 -142.37
C LYS A 698 -183.13 -84.64 -143.61
N LEU A 699 -182.58 -85.75 -144.12
CA LEU A 699 -183.14 -86.44 -145.28
C LEU A 699 -184.58 -86.92 -145.05
N GLU A 700 -184.89 -87.48 -143.87
CA GLU A 700 -186.26 -87.87 -143.49
C GLU A 700 -187.20 -86.66 -143.42
N ARG A 701 -186.76 -85.55 -142.81
CA ARG A 701 -187.54 -84.30 -142.76
C ARG A 701 -187.83 -83.72 -144.14
N ASP A 702 -186.84 -83.72 -145.04
CA ASP A 702 -186.98 -83.15 -146.39
C ASP A 702 -187.86 -84.03 -147.29
N VAL A 703 -187.93 -85.35 -147.04
CA VAL A 703 -188.92 -86.26 -147.67
C VAL A 703 -190.33 -85.91 -147.19
N HIS A 704 -190.57 -85.84 -145.88
CA HIS A 704 -191.89 -85.51 -145.34
C HIS A 704 -192.36 -84.08 -145.71
N GLN A 705 -191.44 -83.13 -145.89
CA GLN A 705 -191.79 -81.79 -146.42
C GLN A 705 -192.25 -81.84 -147.89
N ARG A 706 -191.70 -82.74 -148.72
CA ARG A 706 -192.16 -82.93 -150.11
C ARG A 706 -193.53 -83.62 -150.15
N GLU A 707 -193.71 -84.70 -149.40
CA GLU A 707 -194.99 -85.41 -149.28
C GLU A 707 -196.13 -84.47 -148.81
N LEU A 708 -195.86 -83.58 -147.85
CA LEU A 708 -196.81 -82.56 -147.38
C LEU A 708 -197.07 -81.42 -148.38
N ALA A 709 -196.15 -81.16 -149.32
CA ALA A 709 -196.34 -80.17 -150.38
C ALA A 709 -197.25 -80.71 -151.48
N ASP A 710 -197.00 -81.94 -151.94
CA ASP A 710 -197.76 -82.58 -153.02
C ASP A 710 -199.24 -82.77 -152.63
N VAL A 711 -199.51 -83.32 -151.44
CA VAL A 711 -200.88 -83.49 -150.91
C VAL A 711 -201.62 -82.15 -150.77
N LYS A 712 -200.92 -81.06 -150.44
CA LYS A 712 -201.55 -79.72 -150.37
C LYS A 712 -201.83 -79.13 -151.74
N PHE A 713 -201.00 -79.40 -152.75
CA PHE A 713 -201.24 -78.96 -154.12
C PHE A 713 -202.51 -79.60 -154.70
N GLU A 714 -202.78 -80.87 -154.39
CA GLU A 714 -204.05 -81.54 -154.75
C GLU A 714 -205.27 -80.89 -154.08
N VAL A 715 -205.21 -80.60 -152.78
CA VAL A 715 -206.30 -79.90 -152.06
C VAL A 715 -206.56 -78.50 -152.65
N GLN A 716 -205.50 -77.76 -152.99
CA GLN A 716 -205.60 -76.41 -153.53
C GLN A 716 -206.14 -76.39 -154.97
N THR A 717 -205.83 -77.41 -155.78
CA THR A 717 -206.36 -77.58 -157.15
C THR A 717 -207.77 -78.19 -157.20
N LEU A 718 -208.27 -78.77 -156.10
CA LEU A 718 -209.68 -79.13 -155.92
C LEU A 718 -210.54 -77.94 -155.46
N LYS A 719 -210.12 -77.18 -154.43
CA LYS A 719 -210.92 -76.05 -153.91
C LYS A 719 -211.15 -74.96 -154.96
N THR A 720 -210.14 -74.67 -155.78
CA THR A 720 -210.22 -73.69 -156.90
C THR A 720 -211.15 -74.12 -158.05
N LYS A 721 -211.57 -75.39 -158.11
CA LYS A 721 -212.63 -75.87 -159.02
C LYS A 721 -214.03 -75.73 -158.41
N HIS A 722 -214.16 -75.80 -157.09
CA HIS A 722 -215.46 -75.73 -156.41
C HIS A 722 -216.00 -74.31 -156.24
N GLU A 723 -215.18 -73.34 -155.80
CA GLU A 723 -215.69 -71.97 -155.56
C GLU A 723 -216.00 -71.20 -156.85
N LYS A 724 -215.39 -71.58 -157.99
CA LYS A 724 -215.81 -71.11 -159.32
C LYS A 724 -217.24 -71.55 -159.68
N TYR A 725 -217.73 -72.67 -159.13
CA TYR A 725 -219.10 -73.13 -159.29
C TYR A 725 -220.09 -72.28 -158.45
N VAL A 726 -219.65 -71.82 -157.28
CA VAL A 726 -220.46 -70.95 -156.39
C VAL A 726 -220.59 -69.53 -156.95
N GLN A 727 -219.54 -69.01 -157.61
CA GLN A 727 -219.56 -67.71 -158.28
C GLN A 727 -220.56 -67.63 -159.46
N GLU A 728 -220.88 -68.77 -160.09
CA GLU A 728 -221.89 -68.84 -161.16
C GLU A 728 -223.33 -68.76 -160.59
N MET A 729 -223.57 -69.32 -159.40
CA MET A 729 -224.90 -69.44 -158.77
C MET A 729 -225.46 -68.11 -158.24
N ILE A 730 -224.68 -67.33 -157.47
CA ILE A 730 -225.20 -66.10 -156.85
C ILE A 730 -225.33 -64.95 -157.86
N ARG A 731 -224.69 -65.06 -159.04
CA ARG A 731 -224.92 -64.13 -160.17
C ARG A 731 -226.36 -64.17 -160.72
N ILE A 732 -227.17 -65.17 -160.33
CA ILE A 732 -228.58 -65.31 -160.71
C ILE A 732 -229.52 -64.54 -159.75
N PHE A 733 -229.05 -64.13 -158.56
CA PHE A 733 -229.89 -63.57 -157.49
C PHE A 733 -230.01 -62.02 -157.48
N HIS A 734 -229.75 -61.34 -158.59
CA HIS A 734 -229.85 -59.87 -158.68
C HIS A 734 -231.22 -59.32 -159.13
N ASP A 735 -232.08 -60.14 -159.77
CA ASP A 735 -233.08 -59.60 -160.73
C ASP A 735 -234.58 -59.77 -160.37
N GLU A 736 -234.98 -60.21 -159.15
CA GLU A 736 -236.41 -60.43 -158.83
C GLU A 736 -236.99 -59.73 -157.57
N ARG A 737 -236.28 -58.83 -156.87
CA ARG A 737 -236.92 -57.82 -155.98
C ARG A 737 -236.02 -56.67 -155.52
#